data_AF-W1QBZ3-F1
#
_entry.id   AF-W1QBZ3-F1
#
_cell.length_a   1.000
_cell.length_b   1.000
_cell.length_c   1.000
_cell.angle_alpha   90.00
_cell.angle_beta   90.00
_cell.angle_gamma   90.00
#
_symmetry.space_group_name_H-M   'P 1'
#
loop_
_entity.id
_entity.type
_entity.pdbx_description
1 polymer ?
#
loop_
_entity_poly.entity_id
_entity_poly.type
_entity_poly.pdbx_seq_one_letter_code
_entity_poly.pdbx_strand_id
1 'polypeptide(L)'
;MPSNLARPEKRQSQGNDATTSNKKKFKSGRKELREVHKGRNSQIQLKENPQEVDQKPEADEEEVEEDVSTETPEIGAYSALVTLLKSDHPEIVKKKSKKKVVARENEAENEEIPIYEAEEEEEDNGEEENEELADDDKEQDNEDVHNRFDAFNRHFNDEDKIEKEIDAYLRSQPKIKLAERQQLGKAIKLDYRYIESDGSAPKNIRKKLKYHNVKQKLQNEFLNREPTDLETELLESLLNYQNVNFQLLGMPEGVSTKYQEYYLLHCLNHVYKTRDRVLNNNEKKAQVQRHIEEGKLNPAHEPEFRDQGYTRPKVLILLPTRNFAWEVVNKLIELSSPDTVEYKTRFKEQYYDAFDVNDLNPKKPVEFKQFFKGNSNDFFCLGIKFTRKTLKLFSKFDQSDMIVASPLGLRMTLEKTKKPFLSSIEITVLDKAEGLHMQNWDHVNTVMSQSLNAPPKNFDDLKIDFSRIRMWAINDHYRYVSQVIGFTKYSFPELNNVTLSNPKISANLLGGTAVFKTICGDNDSELANLKYQLTKMRIINSQTRLKQVFMRFEADSLLDEPDKRFAFFKNVLLPQIQHKVSYESGTLIYFASYIDYIRVKHYLEKETSVAFVAIDEYSSQSLLTRNRALFMKGQSDAKIMLYTERLHFYKRYDIKGVRNVVFYGIPTDPSFYSEVLKFIVDNKIRLDMASSKSEYSGDVLDLNLCMVRAMFSKLDMMKLERIVGSKNSRVLALGDNEMNEFQ
;
A
#
# COMPACT_ATOMS: atom_id res chain seq x y z
N MET A 1 -55.90 39.21 4.08
CA MET A 1 -57.34 39.56 3.99
C MET A 1 -58.02 38.45 3.19
N PRO A 2 -59.20 37.94 3.60
CA PRO A 2 -60.10 38.39 4.68
C PRO A 2 -59.97 37.49 5.93
N SER A 3 -59.90 37.99 7.18
CA SER A 3 -60.89 38.70 8.02
C SER A 3 -61.90 37.73 8.69
N ASN A 4 -61.72 37.38 9.97
CA ASN A 4 -62.17 38.08 11.20
C ASN A 4 -63.69 38.06 11.45
N LEU A 5 -64.08 37.64 12.67
CA LEU A 5 -65.17 38.12 13.56
C LEU A 5 -65.20 37.17 14.79
N ALA A 6 -64.57 37.44 15.94
CA ALA A 6 -64.83 38.43 17.01
C ALA A 6 -66.20 38.19 17.72
N ARG A 7 -66.29 37.79 19.00
CA ARG A 7 -66.16 38.57 20.28
C ARG A 7 -66.78 37.73 21.44
N PRO A 8 -66.77 38.17 22.73
CA PRO A 8 -65.77 38.90 23.51
C PRO A 8 -65.53 38.32 24.93
N GLU A 9 -64.47 38.81 25.59
CA GLU A 9 -64.17 38.64 27.02
C GLU A 9 -65.07 39.50 27.94
N LYS A 10 -65.23 39.05 29.20
CA LYS A 10 -65.44 39.93 30.37
C LYS A 10 -64.79 39.34 31.65
N ARG A 11 -63.64 39.94 32.00
CA ARG A 11 -63.23 40.54 33.30
C ARG A 11 -63.29 39.75 34.63
N GLN A 12 -62.10 39.77 35.28
CA GLN A 12 -61.78 40.16 36.68
C GLN A 12 -62.29 39.24 37.81
N SER A 13 -61.62 39.01 38.94
CA SER A 13 -60.25 39.22 39.48
C SER A 13 -60.37 38.86 40.98
N GLN A 14 -59.31 38.31 41.59
CA GLN A 14 -58.98 38.15 43.04
C GLN A 14 -58.49 36.72 43.25
N GLY A 15 -57.35 36.41 43.86
CA GLY A 15 -56.43 37.21 44.67
C GLY A 15 -55.97 36.36 45.86
N ASN A 16 -54.65 36.17 45.96
CA ASN A 16 -53.84 35.96 47.16
C ASN A 16 -53.80 34.59 47.87
N ASP A 17 -52.65 33.94 47.69
CA ASP A 17 -51.55 33.83 48.67
C ASP A 17 -51.79 33.41 50.14
N ALA A 18 -51.07 32.32 50.44
CA ALA A 18 -50.22 32.05 51.61
C ALA A 18 -50.87 31.68 52.96
N THR A 19 -50.57 30.45 53.42
CA THR A 19 -49.81 30.22 54.67
C THR A 19 -49.36 28.75 54.84
N THR A 20 -48.05 28.54 54.72
CA THR A 20 -47.16 27.73 55.59
C THR A 20 -47.61 26.42 56.27
N SER A 21 -46.84 25.34 56.04
CA SER A 21 -46.25 24.54 57.15
C SER A 21 -44.95 23.78 56.78
N ASN A 22 -43.86 24.20 57.44
CA ASN A 22 -42.67 23.51 57.97
C ASN A 22 -42.30 22.06 57.52
N LYS A 23 -41.09 21.87 56.95
CA LYS A 23 -39.79 21.40 57.58
C LYS A 23 -39.81 19.93 58.06
N LYS A 24 -38.79 19.06 57.95
CA LYS A 24 -37.37 19.04 57.51
C LYS A 24 -36.90 17.58 57.66
N LYS A 25 -35.90 17.11 56.89
CA LYS A 25 -34.56 16.72 57.43
C LYS A 25 -33.61 16.18 56.35
N PHE A 26 -32.46 16.85 56.27
CA PHE A 26 -31.20 16.45 55.64
C PHE A 26 -30.43 15.43 56.50
N LYS A 27 -29.51 14.67 55.88
CA LYS A 27 -28.23 14.29 56.51
C LYS A 27 -27.09 14.38 55.49
N SER A 28 -26.11 15.23 55.81
CA SER A 28 -24.74 15.24 55.29
C SER A 28 -23.76 15.06 56.46
N GLY A 29 -22.56 14.56 56.16
CA GLY A 29 -21.39 14.47 57.04
C GLY A 29 -20.66 13.15 56.76
N ARG A 30 -19.35 13.08 56.50
CA ARG A 30 -18.24 13.80 57.15
C ARG A 30 -16.96 13.67 56.28
N LYS A 31 -16.14 14.73 56.21
CA LYS A 31 -14.70 14.67 55.90
C LYS A 31 -13.96 14.38 57.22
N GLU A 32 -12.90 13.56 57.19
CA GLU A 32 -11.53 13.89 57.64
C GLU A 32 -10.62 12.66 57.81
N LEU A 33 -9.37 12.85 57.34
CA LEU A 33 -8.08 12.32 57.81
C LEU A 33 -7.84 10.79 57.84
N ARG A 34 -6.87 10.35 57.02
CA ARG A 34 -6.00 9.21 57.35
C ARG A 34 -4.54 9.55 57.06
N GLU A 35 -3.73 9.12 58.01
CA GLU A 35 -2.37 9.54 58.29
C GLU A 35 -1.32 8.87 57.42
N VAL A 36 -0.21 9.59 57.29
CA VAL A 36 1.07 9.17 56.76
C VAL A 36 1.71 8.14 57.71
N HIS A 37 2.03 6.94 57.24
CA HIS A 37 3.04 6.11 57.86
C HIS A 37 4.36 6.21 57.08
N LYS A 38 5.29 6.96 57.66
CA LYS A 38 6.73 6.88 57.38
C LYS A 38 7.28 5.57 57.96
N GLY A 39 7.90 4.77 57.12
CA GLY A 39 8.89 3.76 57.51
C GLY A 39 10.29 4.20 57.09
N ARG A 40 11.06 4.72 58.06
CA ARG A 40 12.54 4.65 58.15
C ARG A 40 12.93 3.16 58.34
N ASN A 41 14.10 2.60 58.05
CA ASN A 41 15.47 3.05 57.79
C ASN A 41 16.26 1.82 57.26
N SER A 42 17.21 2.02 56.36
CA SER A 42 18.61 1.53 56.43
C SER A 42 19.32 2.16 55.22
N GLN A 43 20.13 3.21 55.43
CA GLN A 43 21.59 3.13 55.51
C GLN A 43 22.13 2.23 54.39
N ILE A 44 22.80 2.78 53.37
CA ILE A 44 24.23 3.10 53.43
C ILE A 44 24.56 4.32 52.55
N GLN A 45 25.35 5.23 53.11
CA GLN A 45 26.06 6.31 52.42
C GLN A 45 27.40 5.79 51.85
N LEU A 46 28.02 6.66 51.02
CA LEU A 46 29.42 6.72 50.56
C LEU A 46 29.53 6.31 49.07
N LYS A 47 30.19 7.05 48.17
CA LYS A 47 30.88 8.35 48.17
C LYS A 47 31.11 8.70 46.69
N GLU A 48 31.12 9.99 46.37
CA GLU A 48 31.47 10.52 45.04
C GLU A 48 32.99 10.50 44.78
N ASN A 49 33.32 10.26 43.49
CA ASN A 49 34.32 10.92 42.64
C ASN A 49 35.84 10.68 42.88
N PRO A 50 36.71 11.03 41.90
CA PRO A 50 36.85 10.51 40.52
C PRO A 50 38.37 10.30 40.19
N GLN A 51 38.78 10.36 38.90
CA GLN A 51 40.16 10.36 38.35
C GLN A 51 40.74 8.97 38.00
N GLU A 52 41.50 8.75 36.92
CA GLU A 52 41.84 9.44 35.67
C GLU A 52 42.74 8.45 34.88
N VAL A 53 42.77 8.59 33.55
CA VAL A 53 43.91 8.31 32.64
C VAL A 53 44.25 6.86 32.20
N ASP A 54 44.11 6.71 30.88
CA ASP A 54 44.89 5.97 29.87
C ASP A 54 45.54 4.61 30.18
N GLN A 55 45.26 3.62 29.34
CA GLN A 55 46.11 3.25 28.20
C GLN A 55 45.52 2.05 27.43
N LYS A 56 45.40 2.20 26.10
CA LYS A 56 45.43 1.10 25.11
C LYS A 56 46.88 0.58 25.02
N PRO A 57 47.17 -0.71 24.69
CA PRO A 57 46.89 -1.22 23.35
C PRO A 57 46.60 -2.74 23.20
N GLU A 58 46.00 -3.04 22.03
CA GLU A 58 46.23 -4.20 21.14
C GLU A 58 46.17 -5.62 21.74
N ALA A 59 45.15 -6.40 21.36
CA ALA A 59 45.13 -7.33 20.22
C ALA A 59 45.71 -8.70 20.61
N ASP A 60 44.84 -9.72 20.66
CA ASP A 60 45.08 -11.00 19.99
C ASP A 60 43.82 -11.88 20.06
N GLU A 61 43.59 -12.55 18.93
CA GLU A 61 42.55 -13.51 18.65
C GLU A 61 42.86 -14.85 19.33
N GLU A 62 41.91 -15.45 20.04
CA GLU A 62 41.86 -16.91 20.18
C GLU A 62 40.40 -17.39 20.20
N GLU A 63 40.05 -18.21 19.21
CA GLU A 63 38.88 -19.07 19.17
C GLU A 63 39.05 -20.22 20.17
N VAL A 64 38.05 -20.46 21.02
CA VAL A 64 37.79 -21.79 21.62
C VAL A 64 36.28 -21.97 21.80
N GLU A 65 35.74 -22.99 21.13
CA GLU A 65 34.42 -23.57 21.40
C GLU A 65 34.44 -24.39 22.71
N GLU A 66 33.43 -24.26 23.57
CA GLU A 66 32.63 -25.36 24.16
C GLU A 66 31.68 -24.86 25.28
N ASP A 67 30.38 -24.91 24.96
CA ASP A 67 29.23 -25.43 25.71
C ASP A 67 29.01 -25.31 27.25
N VAL A 68 27.77 -24.87 27.56
CA VAL A 68 26.85 -25.29 28.66
C VAL A 68 26.72 -24.44 29.96
N SER A 69 25.62 -23.67 29.97
CA SER A 69 24.63 -23.39 31.05
C SER A 69 25.01 -22.61 32.34
N THR A 70 24.34 -21.49 32.62
CA THR A 70 23.10 -21.40 33.46
C THR A 70 22.69 -19.93 33.75
N GLU A 71 21.40 -19.68 33.51
CA GLU A 71 20.42 -18.87 34.26
C GLU A 71 20.57 -17.33 34.45
N THR A 72 19.71 -16.60 33.74
CA THR A 72 19.22 -15.25 34.07
C THR A 72 17.75 -15.30 34.54
N PRO A 73 17.33 -14.62 35.62
CA PRO A 73 15.96 -14.65 36.12
C PRO A 73 15.15 -13.42 35.67
N GLU A 74 14.33 -13.54 34.62
CA GLU A 74 13.34 -12.49 34.25
C GLU A 74 11.94 -13.01 33.86
N ILE A 75 11.56 -14.23 34.26
CA ILE A 75 10.28 -14.85 33.86
C ILE A 75 9.17 -14.72 34.95
N GLY A 76 9.51 -14.24 36.15
CA GLY A 76 8.57 -14.18 37.29
C GLY A 76 7.54 -13.05 37.25
N ALA A 77 7.84 -11.90 36.64
CA ALA A 77 6.96 -10.73 36.68
C ALA A 77 5.83 -10.79 35.64
N TYR A 78 6.07 -11.42 34.49
CA TYR A 78 5.12 -11.51 33.39
C TYR A 78 4.01 -12.54 33.66
N SER A 79 4.36 -13.68 34.25
CA SER A 79 3.40 -14.72 34.62
C SER A 79 2.46 -14.28 35.75
N ALA A 80 2.94 -13.48 36.70
CA ALA A 80 2.12 -12.87 37.75
C ALA A 80 1.10 -11.87 37.20
N LEU A 81 1.48 -11.08 36.19
CA LEU A 81 0.59 -10.14 35.49
C LEU A 81 -0.51 -10.85 34.69
N VAL A 82 -0.17 -11.93 33.98
CA VAL A 82 -1.14 -12.74 33.23
C VAL A 82 -2.13 -13.45 34.16
N THR A 83 -1.71 -13.81 35.36
CA THR A 83 -2.58 -14.46 36.36
C THR A 83 -3.55 -13.46 37.00
N LEU A 84 -3.10 -12.23 37.28
CA LEU A 84 -3.95 -11.14 37.78
C LEU A 84 -4.98 -10.65 36.74
N LEU A 85 -4.64 -10.68 35.45
CA LEU A 85 -5.56 -10.30 34.36
C LEU A 85 -6.66 -11.34 34.09
N LYS A 86 -6.45 -12.60 34.47
CA LYS A 86 -7.44 -13.69 34.28
C LYS A 86 -8.47 -13.79 35.40
N SER A 87 -8.23 -13.19 36.57
CA SER A 87 -9.13 -13.29 37.73
C SER A 87 -10.27 -12.27 37.76
N ASP A 88 -10.30 -11.29 36.87
CA ASP A 88 -11.25 -10.15 36.92
C ASP A 88 -12.47 -10.26 35.97
N HIS A 89 -12.73 -11.41 35.35
CA HIS A 89 -13.92 -11.62 34.50
C HIS A 89 -14.65 -12.95 34.79
N PRO A 90 -15.75 -12.95 35.56
CA PRO A 90 -16.64 -14.09 35.60
C PRO A 90 -17.46 -14.19 34.31
N GLU A 91 -17.49 -15.40 33.74
CA GLU A 91 -18.21 -15.76 32.51
C GLU A 91 -19.71 -15.45 32.59
N ILE A 92 -20.22 -14.69 31.61
CA ILE A 92 -21.67 -14.41 31.47
C ILE A 92 -22.24 -15.21 30.30
N VAL A 93 -23.21 -16.06 30.65
CA VAL A 93 -24.04 -16.91 29.79
C VAL A 93 -24.81 -16.08 28.74
N LYS A 94 -24.77 -16.55 27.48
CA LYS A 94 -25.43 -15.97 26.29
C LYS A 94 -26.96 -15.86 26.44
N LYS A 95 -27.52 -14.67 26.16
CA LYS A 95 -28.91 -14.49 25.69
C LYS A 95 -28.98 -13.53 24.50
N LYS A 96 -29.73 -13.94 23.47
CA LYS A 96 -29.95 -13.26 22.18
C LYS A 96 -30.69 -11.92 22.35
N SER A 97 -30.23 -10.84 21.70
CA SER A 97 -30.96 -10.07 20.66
C SER A 97 -30.45 -8.62 20.45
N LYS A 98 -30.58 -8.19 19.17
CA LYS A 98 -30.58 -6.83 18.59
C LYS A 98 -29.23 -6.16 18.25
N LYS A 99 -28.99 -6.08 16.93
CA LYS A 99 -27.91 -5.37 16.23
C LYS A 99 -27.82 -3.90 16.64
N LYS A 100 -26.66 -3.54 17.21
CA LYS A 100 -26.12 -2.17 17.28
C LYS A 100 -24.70 -2.25 16.72
N VAL A 101 -24.45 -1.51 15.65
CA VAL A 101 -23.13 -1.42 15.00
C VAL A 101 -22.27 -0.49 15.87
N VAL A 102 -21.35 -1.08 16.62
CA VAL A 102 -20.22 -0.38 17.23
C VAL A 102 -19.09 -0.43 16.22
N ALA A 103 -18.38 0.69 16.07
CA ALA A 103 -17.19 0.81 15.24
C ALA A 103 -16.23 -0.34 15.54
N ARG A 104 -15.84 -1.10 14.51
CA ARG A 104 -14.75 -2.09 14.60
C ARG A 104 -13.50 -1.35 15.06
N GLU A 105 -13.21 -1.47 16.35
CA GLU A 105 -11.89 -1.28 16.92
C GLU A 105 -11.00 -2.42 16.40
N ASN A 106 -9.69 -2.15 16.28
CA ASN A 106 -8.70 -3.13 15.87
C ASN A 106 -8.61 -4.24 16.92
N GLU A 107 -9.44 -5.26 16.82
CA GLU A 107 -9.23 -6.58 17.43
C GLU A 107 -8.34 -7.44 16.51
N ALA A 108 -7.17 -6.92 16.12
CA ALA A 108 -6.19 -7.68 15.35
C ALA A 108 -5.28 -8.56 16.24
N GLU A 109 -5.38 -8.46 17.57
CA GLU A 109 -4.51 -9.21 18.50
C GLU A 109 -5.13 -10.51 19.02
N ASN A 110 -6.39 -10.84 18.69
CA ASN A 110 -7.05 -12.08 19.12
C ASN A 110 -7.90 -12.77 18.04
N GLU A 111 -7.79 -12.38 16.77
CA GLU A 111 -8.24 -13.28 15.69
C GLU A 111 -7.19 -14.40 15.58
N GLU A 112 -7.52 -15.58 16.10
CA GLU A 112 -6.80 -16.82 15.80
C GLU A 112 -6.49 -16.84 14.31
N ILE A 113 -5.21 -16.97 13.95
CA ILE A 113 -4.74 -17.07 12.56
C ILE A 113 -5.60 -18.14 11.87
N PRO A 114 -6.55 -17.80 10.96
CA PRO A 114 -7.05 -18.80 10.06
C PRO A 114 -5.93 -18.99 9.07
N ILE A 115 -4.96 -19.84 9.43
CA ILE A 115 -4.21 -20.55 8.43
C ILE A 115 -5.28 -21.36 7.72
N TYR A 116 -5.71 -20.85 6.57
CA TYR A 116 -6.40 -21.62 5.58
C TYR A 116 -5.37 -22.55 4.93
N GLU A 117 -4.78 -23.45 5.72
CA GLU A 117 -4.57 -24.78 5.20
C GLU A 117 -5.98 -25.24 4.85
N ALA A 118 -6.19 -25.57 3.58
CA ALA A 118 -7.33 -26.36 3.20
C ALA A 118 -7.44 -27.48 4.24
N GLU A 119 -8.59 -27.57 4.92
CA GLU A 119 -8.91 -28.72 5.77
C GLU A 119 -8.43 -29.98 5.05
N GLU A 120 -7.77 -30.88 5.79
CA GLU A 120 -7.15 -32.10 5.28
C GLU A 120 -8.08 -32.84 4.31
N GLU A 121 -7.97 -32.50 3.02
CA GLU A 121 -8.54 -33.27 1.93
C GLU A 121 -7.40 -33.94 1.19
N GLU A 122 -7.69 -35.18 0.81
CA GLU A 122 -6.80 -36.21 0.30
C GLU A 122 -5.85 -35.67 -0.77
N GLU A 123 -4.66 -36.26 -0.83
CA GLU A 123 -3.70 -36.01 -1.90
C GLU A 123 -4.39 -36.19 -3.27
N ASP A 124 -4.79 -35.07 -3.90
CA ASP A 124 -5.10 -34.98 -5.33
C ASP A 124 -3.81 -35.16 -6.15
N ASN A 125 -3.13 -36.29 -5.93
CA ASN A 125 -1.94 -36.73 -6.64
C ASN A 125 -2.30 -37.44 -7.96
N GLY A 126 -3.58 -37.50 -8.33
CA GLY A 126 -4.07 -38.38 -9.40
C GLY A 126 -4.69 -37.69 -10.62
N GLU A 127 -5.08 -36.41 -10.55
CA GLU A 127 -5.79 -35.78 -11.68
C GLU A 127 -4.85 -35.28 -12.80
N GLU A 128 -3.60 -34.91 -12.51
CA GLU A 128 -2.70 -34.32 -13.54
C GLU A 128 -1.92 -35.35 -14.37
N GLU A 129 -1.66 -36.54 -13.85
CA GLU A 129 -0.98 -37.58 -14.64
C GLU A 129 -1.85 -38.13 -15.78
N ASN A 130 -3.16 -37.84 -15.79
CA ASN A 130 -4.12 -38.27 -16.81
C ASN A 130 -4.75 -37.12 -17.63
N GLU A 131 -4.33 -35.87 -17.41
CA GLU A 131 -4.82 -34.75 -18.21
C GLU A 131 -4.05 -34.64 -19.53
N GLU A 132 -4.66 -35.12 -20.61
CA GLU A 132 -4.18 -34.88 -21.97
C GLU A 132 -4.59 -33.47 -22.45
N LEU A 133 -3.67 -32.82 -23.16
CA LEU A 133 -3.95 -31.55 -23.84
C LEU A 133 -5.10 -31.72 -24.84
N ALA A 134 -5.95 -30.72 -24.97
CA ALA A 134 -7.00 -30.72 -25.98
C ALA A 134 -6.38 -30.73 -27.39
N ASP A 135 -6.99 -31.41 -28.36
CA ASP A 135 -6.49 -31.45 -29.73
C ASP A 135 -6.32 -30.04 -30.32
N ASP A 136 -7.27 -29.13 -30.07
CA ASP A 136 -7.18 -27.72 -30.48
C ASP A 136 -5.97 -26.99 -29.84
N ASP A 137 -5.68 -27.28 -28.57
CA ASP A 137 -4.53 -26.70 -27.86
C ASP A 137 -3.20 -27.31 -28.36
N LYS A 138 -3.19 -28.60 -28.72
CA LYS A 138 -2.04 -29.31 -29.33
C LYS A 138 -1.72 -28.74 -30.71
N GLU A 139 -2.73 -28.50 -31.54
CA GLU A 139 -2.56 -27.87 -32.86
C GLU A 139 -1.98 -26.47 -32.73
N GLN A 140 -2.53 -25.64 -31.83
CA GLN A 140 -2.01 -24.30 -31.59
C GLN A 140 -0.56 -24.33 -31.07
N ASP A 141 -0.25 -25.21 -30.11
CA ASP A 141 1.10 -25.32 -29.56
C ASP A 141 2.14 -25.76 -30.59
N ASN A 142 1.79 -26.68 -31.49
CA ASN A 142 2.68 -27.10 -32.56
C ASN A 142 3.01 -25.94 -33.52
N GLU A 143 2.04 -25.08 -33.84
CA GLU A 143 2.30 -23.84 -34.59
C GLU A 143 3.16 -22.86 -33.79
N ASP A 144 2.86 -22.70 -32.49
CA ASP A 144 3.49 -21.72 -31.59
C ASP A 144 4.97 -22.05 -31.30
N VAL A 145 5.34 -23.34 -31.21
CA VAL A 145 6.72 -23.79 -31.01
C VAL A 145 7.63 -23.35 -32.16
N HIS A 146 7.10 -23.22 -33.38
CA HIS A 146 7.86 -22.76 -34.54
C HIS A 146 7.93 -21.24 -34.66
N ASN A 147 7.21 -20.49 -33.84
CA ASN A 147 7.27 -19.03 -33.82
C ASN A 147 8.54 -18.54 -33.09
N ARG A 148 9.58 -18.25 -33.87
CA ARG A 148 10.85 -17.68 -33.38
C ARG A 148 10.72 -16.31 -32.71
N PHE A 149 9.55 -15.68 -32.80
CA PHE A 149 9.29 -14.37 -32.25
C PHE A 149 8.49 -14.39 -30.95
N ASP A 150 8.12 -15.56 -30.43
CA ASP A 150 7.40 -15.64 -29.15
C ASP A 150 8.29 -15.19 -27.99
N ALA A 151 7.87 -14.10 -27.35
CA ALA A 151 8.55 -13.54 -26.19
C ALA A 151 8.66 -14.55 -25.04
N PHE A 152 7.68 -15.44 -24.85
CA PHE A 152 7.75 -16.46 -23.79
C PHE A 152 8.95 -17.40 -23.96
N ASN A 153 9.17 -17.90 -25.17
CA ASN A 153 10.29 -18.79 -25.46
C ASN A 153 11.63 -18.07 -25.37
N ARG A 154 11.72 -16.87 -25.94
CA ARG A 154 12.94 -16.05 -25.87
C ARG A 154 13.32 -15.67 -24.43
N HIS A 155 12.33 -15.48 -23.56
CA HIS A 155 12.53 -14.95 -22.22
C HIS A 155 12.84 -16.02 -21.18
N PHE A 156 12.16 -17.18 -21.23
CA PHE A 156 12.30 -18.23 -20.22
C PHE A 156 12.96 -19.51 -20.69
N ASN A 157 12.98 -19.78 -22.00
CA ASN A 157 13.30 -21.10 -22.54
C ASN A 157 14.54 -21.14 -23.45
N ASP A 158 15.08 -19.98 -23.86
CA ASP A 158 16.36 -19.86 -24.58
C ASP A 158 17.53 -19.80 -23.58
N GLU A 159 17.84 -20.93 -22.94
CA GLU A 159 18.82 -21.01 -21.83
C GLU A 159 20.21 -20.49 -22.24
N ASP A 160 20.70 -20.84 -23.44
CA ASP A 160 22.01 -20.41 -23.95
C ASP A 160 22.12 -18.89 -24.04
N LYS A 161 21.04 -18.23 -24.46
CA LYS A 161 21.01 -16.78 -24.55
C LYS A 161 20.91 -16.14 -23.17
N ILE A 162 20.03 -16.65 -22.32
CA ILE A 162 19.86 -16.17 -20.94
C ILE A 162 21.20 -16.22 -20.20
N GLU A 163 21.92 -17.34 -20.30
CA GLU A 163 23.22 -17.53 -19.67
C GLU A 163 24.25 -16.50 -20.18
N LYS A 164 24.35 -16.30 -21.50
CA LYS A 164 25.27 -15.31 -22.09
C LYS A 164 25.00 -13.88 -21.61
N GLU A 165 23.74 -13.48 -21.51
CA GLU A 165 23.36 -12.14 -21.05
C GLU A 165 23.65 -11.95 -19.55
N ILE A 166 23.38 -12.97 -18.73
CA ILE A 166 23.71 -12.97 -17.31
C ILE A 166 25.22 -12.86 -17.11
N ASP A 167 25.99 -13.67 -17.84
CA ASP A 167 27.45 -13.62 -17.82
C ASP A 167 27.99 -12.24 -18.17
N ALA A 168 27.47 -11.62 -19.23
CA ALA A 168 27.86 -10.28 -19.63
C ALA A 168 27.51 -9.24 -18.55
N TYR A 169 26.35 -9.37 -17.92
CA TYR A 169 25.92 -8.53 -16.82
C TYR A 169 26.81 -8.70 -15.58
N LEU A 170 27.11 -9.93 -15.17
CA LEU A 170 27.94 -10.22 -14.00
C LEU A 170 29.37 -9.69 -14.15
N ARG A 171 29.92 -9.69 -15.37
CA ARG A 171 31.27 -9.15 -15.66
C ARG A 171 31.35 -7.62 -15.57
N SER A 172 30.29 -6.90 -15.94
CA SER A 172 30.33 -5.44 -16.11
C SER A 172 29.46 -4.65 -15.14
N GLN A 173 28.47 -5.29 -14.52
CA GLN A 173 27.46 -4.73 -13.61
C GLN A 173 26.97 -3.34 -14.03
N PRO A 174 26.48 -3.19 -15.28
CA PRO A 174 26.09 -1.90 -15.80
C PRO A 174 24.87 -1.37 -15.04
N LYS A 175 24.78 -0.05 -14.91
CA LYS A 175 23.55 0.60 -14.45
C LYS A 175 22.52 0.59 -15.58
N ILE A 176 21.26 0.37 -15.22
CA ILE A 176 20.14 0.48 -16.16
C ILE A 176 20.07 1.92 -16.71
N LYS A 177 19.82 2.07 -18.01
CA LYS A 177 19.76 3.36 -18.69
C LYS A 177 18.46 3.50 -19.47
N LEU A 178 18.02 4.74 -19.66
CA LEU A 178 16.89 5.04 -20.53
C LEU A 178 17.31 4.78 -21.98
N ALA A 179 16.70 3.78 -22.61
CA ALA A 179 16.92 3.40 -24.00
C ALA A 179 15.99 4.17 -24.94
N GLU A 180 14.69 4.25 -24.60
CA GLU A 180 13.70 4.91 -25.44
C GLU A 180 12.74 5.77 -24.62
N ARG A 181 12.32 6.90 -25.21
CA ARG A 181 11.25 7.74 -24.68
C ARG A 181 10.20 7.93 -25.77
N GLN A 182 8.99 7.45 -25.50
CA GLN A 182 7.87 7.54 -26.41
C GLN A 182 6.73 8.35 -25.78
N GLN A 183 6.19 9.31 -26.51
CA GLN A 183 5.04 10.10 -26.09
C GLN A 183 3.74 9.49 -26.64
N LEU A 184 2.77 9.25 -25.76
CA LEU A 184 1.49 8.60 -26.03
C LEU A 184 0.36 9.54 -25.58
N GLY A 185 0.17 10.63 -26.34
CA GLY A 185 -0.74 11.72 -25.95
C GLY A 185 -0.24 12.46 -24.69
N LYS A 186 -1.02 12.39 -23.60
CA LYS A 186 -0.65 12.94 -22.27
C LYS A 186 0.27 12.02 -21.45
N ALA A 187 0.37 10.75 -21.84
CA ALA A 187 1.25 9.77 -21.21
C ALA A 187 2.62 9.74 -21.90
N ILE A 188 3.64 9.30 -21.17
CA ILE A 188 4.98 8.98 -21.67
C ILE A 188 5.31 7.57 -21.23
N LYS A 189 5.83 6.76 -22.16
CA LYS A 189 6.58 5.54 -21.87
C LYS A 189 8.08 5.86 -21.83
N LEU A 190 8.73 5.45 -20.76
CA LEU A 190 10.18 5.46 -20.61
C LEU A 190 10.65 4.00 -20.54
N ASP A 191 11.40 3.56 -21.54
CA ASP A 191 11.93 2.20 -21.61
C ASP A 191 13.38 2.20 -21.11
N TYR A 192 13.64 1.49 -20.02
CA TYR A 192 14.94 1.35 -19.39
C TYR A 192 15.50 -0.04 -19.65
N ARG A 193 16.75 -0.11 -20.12
CA ARG A 193 17.43 -1.36 -20.44
C ARG A 193 18.86 -1.40 -19.90
N TYR A 194 19.34 -2.59 -19.61
CA TYR A 194 20.75 -2.85 -19.31
C TYR A 194 21.59 -3.01 -20.57
N ILE A 195 20.95 -3.50 -21.64
CA ILE A 195 21.57 -3.88 -22.90
C ILE A 195 20.75 -3.26 -24.02
N GLU A 196 21.43 -2.63 -24.98
CA GLU A 196 20.79 -2.12 -26.19
C GLU A 196 20.39 -3.32 -27.05
N SER A 197 19.10 -3.50 -27.29
CA SER A 197 18.62 -4.57 -28.17
C SER A 197 18.03 -3.97 -29.44
N ASP A 198 18.53 -4.43 -30.59
CA ASP A 198 17.91 -4.15 -31.88
C ASP A 198 16.65 -5.00 -32.05
N GLY A 199 15.49 -4.36 -32.01
CA GLY A 199 14.21 -5.04 -32.24
C GLY A 199 13.05 -4.07 -32.33
N SER A 200 12.53 -3.90 -33.55
CA SER A 200 11.25 -3.23 -33.81
C SER A 200 10.12 -4.26 -33.68
N ALA A 201 9.24 -4.09 -32.71
CA ALA A 201 8.01 -4.89 -32.61
C ALA A 201 6.91 -4.38 -33.57
N PRO A 202 5.89 -5.21 -33.88
CA PRO A 202 4.76 -4.81 -34.72
C PRO A 202 3.80 -3.85 -33.99
N LYS A 203 3.35 -2.77 -34.64
CA LYS A 203 2.51 -1.71 -34.02
C LYS A 203 1.03 -2.05 -33.77
N ASN A 204 0.49 -3.17 -34.27
CA ASN A 204 -0.96 -3.46 -34.27
C ASN A 204 -1.34 -4.54 -33.26
N ILE A 205 -2.39 -4.35 -32.44
CA ILE A 205 -2.79 -5.30 -31.38
C ILE A 205 -3.12 -6.71 -31.88
N ARG A 206 -3.85 -6.88 -32.99
CA ARG A 206 -4.18 -8.21 -33.53
C ARG A 206 -2.92 -8.94 -33.97
N LYS A 207 -1.99 -8.18 -34.57
CA LYS A 207 -0.67 -8.69 -34.92
C LYS A 207 0.12 -9.02 -33.65
N LYS A 208 0.06 -8.21 -32.59
CA LYS A 208 0.74 -8.44 -31.30
C LYS A 208 0.21 -9.69 -30.57
N LEU A 209 -1.10 -9.87 -30.45
CA LEU A 209 -1.68 -11.05 -29.79
C LEU A 209 -1.26 -12.35 -30.49
N LYS A 210 -1.30 -12.36 -31.84
CA LYS A 210 -0.77 -13.48 -32.62
C LYS A 210 0.75 -13.61 -32.51
N TYR A 211 1.48 -12.50 -32.52
CA TYR A 211 2.95 -12.46 -32.43
C TYR A 211 3.46 -13.03 -31.10
N HIS A 212 2.74 -12.77 -30.00
CA HIS A 212 3.03 -13.29 -28.67
C HIS A 212 2.32 -14.60 -28.34
N ASN A 213 1.74 -15.29 -29.33
CA ASN A 213 1.06 -16.58 -29.15
C ASN A 213 0.06 -16.56 -27.98
N VAL A 214 -0.77 -15.53 -27.89
CA VAL A 214 -1.80 -15.46 -26.85
C VAL A 214 -2.83 -16.57 -27.10
N LYS A 215 -3.22 -17.34 -26.09
CA LYS A 215 -4.19 -18.44 -26.29
C LYS A 215 -5.51 -17.95 -26.87
N GLN A 216 -6.06 -18.65 -27.87
CA GLN A 216 -7.25 -18.19 -28.62
C GLN A 216 -8.45 -17.91 -27.72
N LYS A 217 -8.68 -18.76 -26.71
CA LYS A 217 -9.73 -18.57 -25.69
C LYS A 217 -9.67 -17.21 -24.99
N LEU A 218 -8.47 -16.67 -24.80
CA LEU A 218 -8.24 -15.36 -24.18
C LEU A 218 -8.29 -14.20 -25.18
N GLN A 219 -8.14 -14.45 -26.48
CA GLN A 219 -8.13 -13.40 -27.50
C GLN A 219 -9.53 -12.85 -27.80
N ASN A 220 -10.57 -13.68 -27.70
CA ASN A 220 -11.93 -13.38 -28.18
C ASN A 220 -12.51 -12.08 -27.60
N GLU A 221 -12.29 -11.81 -26.31
CA GLU A 221 -12.76 -10.58 -25.68
C GLU A 221 -11.98 -9.32 -26.10
N PHE A 222 -10.71 -9.49 -26.48
CA PHE A 222 -9.81 -8.38 -26.84
C PHE A 222 -9.81 -8.07 -28.33
N LEU A 223 -10.06 -9.05 -29.21
CA LEU A 223 -10.11 -8.88 -30.67
C LEU A 223 -11.26 -8.00 -31.15
N ASN A 224 -12.33 -7.93 -30.35
CA ASN A 224 -13.52 -7.10 -30.58
C ASN A 224 -13.34 -5.65 -30.13
N ARG A 225 -12.20 -5.31 -29.51
CA ARG A 225 -11.94 -3.98 -28.97
C ARG A 225 -11.01 -3.20 -29.87
N GLU A 226 -11.22 -1.88 -29.91
CA GLU A 226 -10.26 -0.93 -30.47
C GLU A 226 -9.48 -0.30 -29.32
N PRO A 227 -8.29 -0.85 -28.96
CA PRO A 227 -7.46 -0.27 -27.92
C PRO A 227 -6.85 1.06 -28.39
N THR A 228 -6.64 1.96 -27.44
CA THR A 228 -5.82 3.16 -27.63
C THR A 228 -4.34 2.79 -27.80
N ASP A 229 -3.53 3.72 -28.32
CA ASP A 229 -2.08 3.53 -28.44
C ASP A 229 -1.43 3.20 -27.09
N LEU A 230 -1.89 3.84 -26.01
CA LEU A 230 -1.40 3.59 -24.65
C LEU A 230 -1.72 2.16 -24.17
N GLU A 231 -2.94 1.68 -24.39
CA GLU A 231 -3.33 0.30 -24.04
C GLU A 231 -2.54 -0.72 -24.86
N THR A 232 -2.33 -0.44 -26.14
CA THR A 232 -1.56 -1.29 -27.06
C THR A 232 -0.09 -1.37 -26.66
N GLU A 233 0.47 -0.27 -26.15
CA GLU A 233 1.85 -0.19 -25.67
C GLU A 233 2.04 -0.83 -24.29
N LEU A 234 1.08 -0.65 -23.39
CA LEU A 234 1.05 -1.35 -22.10
C LEU A 234 1.00 -2.86 -22.32
N LEU A 235 0.08 -3.33 -23.17
CA LEU A 235 -0.06 -4.75 -23.46
C LEU A 235 1.20 -5.32 -24.11
N GLU A 236 1.85 -4.58 -25.00
CA GLU A 236 3.14 -4.99 -25.56
C GLU A 236 4.22 -5.14 -24.49
N SER A 237 4.32 -4.17 -23.57
CA SER A 237 5.32 -4.22 -22.50
C SER A 237 5.08 -5.43 -21.58
N LEU A 238 3.81 -5.75 -21.30
CA LEU A 238 3.43 -6.94 -20.54
C LEU A 238 3.83 -8.22 -21.28
N LEU A 239 3.40 -8.38 -22.54
CA LEU A 239 3.63 -9.59 -23.33
C LEU A 239 5.10 -9.81 -23.73
N ASN A 240 5.91 -8.76 -23.75
CA ASN A 240 7.38 -8.82 -23.89
C ASN A 240 8.09 -9.14 -22.56
N TYR A 241 7.34 -9.41 -21.48
CA TYR A 241 7.88 -9.67 -20.15
C TYR A 241 8.76 -8.54 -19.61
N GLN A 242 8.53 -7.28 -20.01
CA GLN A 242 9.22 -6.13 -19.39
C GLN A 242 8.70 -5.95 -17.96
N ASN A 243 9.54 -5.50 -17.03
CA ASN A 243 9.03 -4.94 -15.78
C ASN A 243 8.16 -3.71 -16.13
N VAL A 244 7.07 -3.52 -15.42
CA VAL A 244 6.13 -2.41 -15.69
C VAL A 244 5.93 -1.60 -14.43
N ASN A 245 6.05 -0.28 -14.54
CA ASN A 245 5.64 0.66 -13.50
C ASN A 245 4.63 1.64 -14.10
N PHE A 246 3.36 1.47 -13.76
CA PHE A 246 2.26 2.19 -14.39
C PHE A 246 1.56 3.11 -13.39
N GLN A 247 1.58 4.41 -13.69
CA GLN A 247 0.94 5.45 -12.88
C GLN A 247 -0.45 5.78 -13.43
N LEU A 248 -1.49 5.63 -12.61
CA LEU A 248 -2.89 5.81 -13.01
C LEU A 248 -3.35 7.28 -12.96
N LEU A 249 -2.75 8.12 -12.12
CA LEU A 249 -3.18 9.51 -11.95
C LEU A 249 -2.98 10.31 -13.25
N GLY A 250 -4.06 10.93 -13.71
CA GLY A 250 -4.10 11.71 -14.96
C GLY A 250 -4.16 10.85 -16.24
N MET A 251 -4.16 9.52 -16.13
CA MET A 251 -4.33 8.64 -17.29
C MET A 251 -5.77 8.69 -17.81
N PRO A 252 -6.00 8.40 -19.11
CA PRO A 252 -7.34 8.30 -19.65
C PRO A 252 -8.19 7.25 -18.92
N GLU A 253 -9.48 7.55 -18.73
CA GLU A 253 -10.42 6.69 -17.98
C GLU A 253 -10.56 5.28 -18.56
N GLY A 254 -10.44 5.14 -19.89
CA GLY A 254 -10.45 3.83 -20.55
C GLY A 254 -9.37 2.88 -20.02
N VAL A 255 -8.15 3.39 -19.84
CA VAL A 255 -7.02 2.57 -19.34
C VAL A 255 -7.13 2.35 -17.84
N SER A 256 -7.49 3.40 -17.09
CA SER A 256 -7.53 3.32 -15.61
C SER A 256 -8.63 2.39 -15.09
N THR A 257 -9.66 2.11 -15.89
CA THR A 257 -10.73 1.16 -15.55
C THR A 257 -10.42 -0.27 -15.99
N LYS A 258 -9.67 -0.45 -17.09
CA LYS A 258 -9.45 -1.75 -17.74
C LYS A 258 -8.07 -2.36 -17.54
N TYR A 259 -7.12 -1.65 -16.91
CA TYR A 259 -5.74 -2.14 -16.77
C TYR A 259 -5.63 -3.53 -16.13
N GLN A 260 -6.56 -3.87 -15.24
CA GLN A 260 -6.63 -5.20 -14.62
C GLN A 260 -6.84 -6.31 -15.63
N GLU A 261 -7.65 -6.07 -16.66
CA GLU A 261 -7.90 -7.05 -17.71
C GLU A 261 -6.62 -7.33 -18.52
N TYR A 262 -5.78 -6.33 -18.75
CA TYR A 262 -4.52 -6.51 -19.48
C TYR A 262 -3.49 -7.34 -18.73
N TYR A 263 -3.26 -7.08 -17.44
CA TYR A 263 -2.31 -7.90 -16.68
C TYR A 263 -2.86 -9.28 -16.38
N LEU A 264 -4.18 -9.42 -16.15
CA LEU A 264 -4.81 -10.72 -15.95
C LEU A 264 -4.74 -11.59 -17.20
N LEU A 265 -4.99 -11.00 -18.38
CA LEU A 265 -4.76 -11.64 -19.67
C LEU A 265 -3.34 -12.19 -19.77
N HIS A 266 -2.34 -11.35 -19.46
CA HIS A 266 -0.92 -11.73 -19.49
C HIS A 266 -0.61 -12.86 -18.51
N CYS A 267 -1.07 -12.76 -17.27
CA CYS A 267 -0.87 -13.78 -16.24
C CYS A 267 -1.50 -15.12 -16.63
N LEU A 268 -2.74 -15.12 -17.13
CA LEU A 268 -3.44 -16.32 -17.58
C LEU A 268 -2.73 -16.96 -18.78
N ASN A 269 -2.32 -16.15 -19.75
CA ASN A 269 -1.59 -16.63 -20.92
C ASN A 269 -0.27 -17.30 -20.53
N HIS A 270 0.47 -16.69 -19.60
CA HIS A 270 1.71 -17.25 -19.08
C HIS A 270 1.48 -18.58 -18.36
N VAL A 271 0.47 -18.68 -17.48
CA VAL A 271 0.14 -19.93 -16.77
C VAL A 271 -0.24 -21.03 -17.75
N TYR A 272 -1.10 -20.75 -18.74
CA TYR A 272 -1.49 -21.75 -19.74
C TYR A 272 -0.30 -22.20 -20.58
N LYS A 273 0.55 -21.29 -21.09
CA LYS A 273 1.76 -21.68 -21.83
C LYS A 273 2.70 -22.57 -21.03
N THR A 274 2.92 -22.23 -19.76
CA THR A 274 3.80 -23.03 -18.89
C THR A 274 3.22 -24.41 -18.63
N ARG A 275 1.90 -24.49 -18.37
CA ARG A 275 1.22 -25.78 -18.19
C ARG A 275 1.25 -26.63 -19.45
N ASP A 276 0.89 -26.06 -20.59
CA ASP A 276 0.80 -26.83 -21.84
C ASP A 276 2.18 -27.35 -22.26
N ARG A 277 3.26 -26.58 -22.00
CA ARG A 277 4.63 -27.06 -22.16
C ARG A 277 4.94 -28.27 -21.28
N VAL A 278 4.55 -28.23 -19.99
CA VAL A 278 4.74 -29.35 -19.06
C VAL A 278 3.98 -30.59 -19.50
N LEU A 279 2.71 -30.45 -19.91
CA LEU A 279 1.89 -31.56 -20.40
C LEU A 279 2.46 -32.15 -21.70
N ASN A 280 2.83 -31.31 -22.67
CA ASN A 280 3.46 -31.75 -23.92
C ASN A 280 4.78 -32.51 -23.65
N ASN A 281 5.58 -32.05 -22.70
CA ASN A 281 6.84 -32.71 -22.35
C ASN A 281 6.61 -34.01 -21.56
N ASN A 282 5.56 -34.10 -20.75
CA ASN A 282 5.14 -35.36 -20.11
C ASN A 282 4.77 -36.40 -21.18
N GLU A 283 3.95 -36.02 -22.17
CA GLU A 283 3.58 -36.90 -23.28
C GLU A 283 4.81 -37.35 -24.08
N LYS A 284 5.73 -36.43 -24.40
CA LYS A 284 7.00 -36.74 -25.09
C LYS A 284 7.90 -37.66 -24.27
N LYS A 285 8.05 -37.42 -22.96
CA LYS A 285 8.85 -38.27 -22.06
C LYS A 285 8.27 -39.68 -22.00
N ALA A 286 6.95 -39.82 -21.92
CA ALA A 286 6.28 -41.12 -21.97
C ALA A 286 6.50 -41.85 -23.31
N GLN A 287 6.48 -41.13 -24.44
CA GLN A 287 6.79 -41.70 -25.76
C GLN A 287 8.26 -42.13 -25.89
N VAL A 288 9.20 -41.29 -25.43
CA VAL A 288 10.63 -41.59 -25.41
C VAL A 288 10.90 -42.83 -24.56
N GLN A 289 10.30 -42.91 -23.37
CA GLN A 289 10.42 -44.06 -22.48
C GLN A 289 9.92 -45.36 -23.14
N ARG A 290 8.77 -45.31 -23.82
CA ARG A 290 8.27 -46.46 -24.62
C ARG A 290 9.24 -46.85 -25.73
N HIS A 291 9.84 -45.88 -26.42
CA HIS A 291 10.83 -46.16 -27.47
C HIS A 291 12.15 -46.73 -26.94
N ILE A 292 12.55 -46.37 -25.71
CA ILE A 292 13.69 -46.98 -25.02
C ILE A 292 13.36 -48.44 -24.64
N GLU A 293 12.17 -48.69 -24.08
CA GLU A 293 11.70 -50.04 -23.73
C GLU A 293 11.57 -50.95 -24.97
N GLU A 294 11.14 -50.40 -26.10
CA GLU A 294 11.07 -51.08 -27.40
C GLU A 294 12.45 -51.25 -28.08
N GLY A 295 13.54 -50.75 -27.48
CA GLY A 295 14.90 -50.82 -28.03
C GLY A 295 15.14 -49.98 -29.27
N LYS A 296 14.24 -49.03 -29.58
CA LYS A 296 14.33 -48.13 -30.75
C LYS A 296 15.20 -46.90 -30.49
N LEU A 297 15.41 -46.54 -29.23
CA LEU A 297 16.23 -45.41 -28.81
C LEU A 297 17.28 -45.84 -27.79
N ASN A 298 18.52 -45.38 -27.96
CA ASN A 298 19.56 -45.57 -26.95
C ASN A 298 19.29 -44.64 -25.74
N PRO A 299 19.37 -45.14 -24.48
CA PRO A 299 19.18 -44.32 -23.28
C PRO A 299 20.11 -43.09 -23.20
N ALA A 300 21.29 -43.17 -23.84
CA ALA A 300 22.25 -42.05 -23.89
C ALA A 300 21.78 -40.84 -24.72
N HIS A 301 20.68 -40.95 -25.47
CA HIS A 301 20.11 -39.86 -26.27
C HIS A 301 18.73 -39.41 -25.76
N GLU A 302 18.43 -39.67 -24.48
CA GLU A 302 17.22 -39.16 -23.83
C GLU A 302 17.23 -37.61 -23.84
N PRO A 303 16.19 -36.94 -24.39
CA PRO A 303 16.11 -35.49 -24.37
C PRO A 303 15.92 -34.94 -22.95
N GLU A 304 16.66 -33.90 -22.58
CA GLU A 304 16.44 -33.19 -21.33
C GLU A 304 15.24 -32.24 -21.44
N PHE A 305 14.22 -32.44 -20.60
CA PHE A 305 13.02 -31.60 -20.58
C PHE A 305 13.08 -30.59 -19.43
N ARG A 306 13.86 -29.51 -19.60
CA ARG A 306 13.98 -28.42 -18.62
C ARG A 306 12.84 -27.40 -18.75
N ASP A 307 11.72 -27.67 -18.10
CA ASP A 307 10.48 -26.89 -18.23
C ASP A 307 9.83 -26.49 -16.91
N GLN A 308 10.40 -26.90 -15.78
CA GLN A 308 9.85 -26.65 -14.45
C GLN A 308 10.74 -25.72 -13.60
N GLY A 309 10.20 -25.30 -12.45
CA GLY A 309 10.95 -24.67 -11.37
C GLY A 309 10.82 -25.50 -10.09
N TYR A 310 11.39 -25.01 -8.99
CA TYR A 310 11.25 -25.60 -7.64
C TYR A 310 9.84 -25.67 -7.08
N THR A 311 8.90 -24.87 -7.57
CA THR A 311 7.50 -24.94 -7.12
C THR A 311 6.55 -24.67 -8.28
N ARG A 312 5.31 -25.11 -8.11
CA ARG A 312 4.26 -24.92 -9.11
C ARG A 312 3.81 -23.47 -9.28
N PRO A 313 3.63 -22.65 -8.23
CA PRO A 313 3.17 -21.27 -8.41
C PRO A 313 4.09 -20.49 -9.33
N LYS A 314 3.52 -19.88 -10.37
CA LYS A 314 4.23 -19.05 -11.36
C LYS A 314 3.91 -17.57 -11.24
N VAL A 315 2.73 -17.24 -10.72
CA VAL A 315 2.27 -15.85 -10.61
C VAL A 315 1.90 -15.51 -9.17
N LEU A 316 2.40 -14.37 -8.70
CA LEU A 316 2.03 -13.77 -7.43
C LEU A 316 1.33 -12.44 -7.69
N ILE A 317 0.13 -12.24 -7.13
CA ILE A 317 -0.61 -10.97 -7.18
C ILE A 317 -0.81 -10.45 -5.76
N LEU A 318 -0.21 -9.30 -5.46
CA LEU A 318 -0.34 -8.60 -4.19
C LEU A 318 -1.38 -7.50 -4.29
N LEU A 319 -2.36 -7.55 -3.37
CA LEU A 319 -3.50 -6.62 -3.31
C LEU A 319 -3.70 -6.11 -1.88
N PRO A 320 -4.20 -4.86 -1.70
CA PRO A 320 -4.27 -4.27 -0.36
C PRO A 320 -5.43 -4.80 0.47
N THR A 321 -6.60 -5.10 -0.11
CA THR A 321 -7.78 -5.53 0.67
C THR A 321 -8.49 -6.71 0.02
N ARG A 322 -9.29 -7.42 0.82
CA ARG A 322 -10.14 -8.52 0.33
C ARG A 322 -11.13 -8.07 -0.74
N ASN A 323 -11.64 -6.83 -0.70
CA ASN A 323 -12.49 -6.31 -1.77
C ASN A 323 -11.74 -6.22 -3.11
N PHE A 324 -10.48 -5.77 -3.11
CA PHE A 324 -9.69 -5.76 -4.35
C PHE A 324 -9.40 -7.18 -4.84
N ALA A 325 -9.11 -8.13 -3.93
CA ALA A 325 -8.98 -9.54 -4.29
C ALA A 325 -10.29 -10.11 -4.88
N TRP A 326 -11.44 -9.76 -4.30
CA TRP A 326 -12.76 -10.11 -4.83
C TRP A 326 -12.93 -9.62 -6.27
N GLU A 327 -12.62 -8.35 -6.55
CA GLU A 327 -12.75 -7.76 -7.90
C GLU A 327 -11.81 -8.42 -8.91
N VAL A 328 -10.54 -8.59 -8.55
CA VAL A 328 -9.52 -9.16 -9.43
C VAL A 328 -9.79 -10.62 -9.73
N VAL A 329 -10.16 -11.43 -8.73
CA VAL A 329 -10.44 -12.87 -8.92
C VAL A 329 -11.72 -13.07 -9.74
N ASN A 330 -12.77 -12.25 -9.55
CA ASN A 330 -13.96 -12.36 -10.41
C ASN A 330 -13.64 -12.00 -11.88
N LYS A 331 -12.86 -10.95 -12.12
CA LYS A 331 -12.38 -10.63 -13.48
C LYS A 331 -11.54 -11.77 -14.07
N LEU A 332 -10.69 -12.40 -13.25
CA LEU A 332 -9.90 -13.56 -13.65
C LEU A 332 -10.80 -14.76 -14.01
N ILE A 333 -11.86 -15.02 -13.25
CA ILE A 333 -12.86 -16.07 -13.55
C ILE A 333 -13.59 -15.75 -14.87
N GLU A 334 -13.99 -14.49 -15.08
CA GLU A 334 -14.64 -14.05 -16.32
C GLU A 334 -13.72 -14.27 -17.53
N LEU A 335 -12.47 -13.79 -17.45
CA LEU A 335 -11.47 -13.92 -18.52
C LEU A 335 -11.05 -15.37 -18.82
N SER A 336 -10.98 -16.23 -17.79
CA SER A 336 -10.62 -17.64 -17.97
C SER A 336 -11.79 -18.49 -18.47
N SER A 337 -13.04 -18.04 -18.26
CA SER A 337 -14.28 -18.72 -18.67
C SER A 337 -14.30 -20.23 -18.37
N PRO A 338 -14.07 -20.67 -17.12
CA PRO A 338 -14.11 -22.09 -16.76
C PRO A 338 -15.56 -22.62 -16.73
N ASP A 339 -15.74 -23.92 -17.02
CA ASP A 339 -17.04 -24.60 -16.93
C ASP A 339 -17.54 -24.65 -15.48
N THR A 340 -16.62 -24.84 -14.51
CA THR A 340 -16.96 -24.95 -13.09
C THR A 340 -15.94 -24.20 -12.23
N VAL A 341 -16.42 -23.53 -11.18
CA VAL A 341 -15.56 -22.86 -10.19
C VAL A 341 -15.82 -23.45 -8.81
N GLU A 342 -14.84 -24.16 -8.27
CA GLU A 342 -14.92 -24.78 -6.94
C GLU A 342 -14.74 -23.73 -5.84
N TYR A 343 -15.41 -23.95 -4.70
CA TYR A 343 -15.40 -23.07 -3.52
C TYR A 343 -15.80 -21.60 -3.77
N LYS A 344 -16.51 -21.30 -4.87
CA LYS A 344 -17.00 -19.95 -5.18
C LYS A 344 -17.91 -19.38 -4.08
N THR A 345 -18.75 -20.22 -3.45
CA THR A 345 -19.62 -19.80 -2.33
C THR A 345 -18.80 -19.36 -1.13
N ARG A 346 -17.81 -20.16 -0.72
CA ARG A 346 -16.86 -19.83 0.36
C ARG A 346 -16.09 -18.54 0.04
N PHE A 347 -15.65 -18.39 -1.21
CA PHE A 347 -14.95 -17.18 -1.65
C PHE A 347 -15.81 -15.93 -1.45
N LYS A 348 -17.08 -15.98 -1.86
CA LYS A 348 -18.03 -14.89 -1.65
C LYS A 348 -18.23 -14.58 -0.17
N GLU A 349 -18.41 -15.58 0.68
CA GLU A 349 -18.61 -15.38 2.11
C GLU A 349 -17.41 -14.71 2.81
N GLN A 350 -16.18 -15.00 2.38
CA GLN A 350 -14.97 -14.50 3.02
C GLN A 350 -14.47 -13.16 2.48
N TYR A 351 -14.64 -12.91 1.17
CA TYR A 351 -14.04 -11.77 0.48
C TYR A 351 -15.04 -10.67 0.13
N TYR A 352 -16.33 -10.99 -0.04
CA TYR A 352 -17.33 -10.01 -0.39
C TYR A 352 -18.02 -9.44 0.85
N ASP A 353 -18.18 -8.11 0.87
CA ASP A 353 -19.06 -7.40 1.79
C ASP A 353 -19.84 -6.38 0.96
N ALA A 354 -21.13 -6.19 1.27
CA ALA A 354 -21.99 -5.23 0.59
C ALA A 354 -21.81 -3.79 1.11
N PHE A 355 -20.89 -3.57 2.04
CA PHE A 355 -20.58 -2.27 2.61
C PHE A 355 -20.28 -1.21 1.54
N ASP A 356 -21.06 -0.12 1.52
CA ASP A 356 -20.77 1.07 0.72
C ASP A 356 -20.56 2.29 1.64
N VAL A 357 -19.47 3.01 1.39
CA VAL A 357 -19.14 4.26 2.08
C VAL A 357 -20.20 5.34 1.84
N ASN A 358 -20.92 5.29 0.72
CA ASN A 358 -22.03 6.21 0.43
C ASN A 358 -23.13 6.18 1.50
N ASP A 359 -23.39 5.00 2.09
CA ASP A 359 -24.41 4.83 3.11
C ASP A 359 -24.06 5.55 4.42
N LEU A 360 -22.76 5.70 4.70
CA LEU A 360 -22.28 6.40 5.89
C LEU A 360 -22.17 7.91 5.66
N ASN A 361 -21.51 8.31 4.57
CA ASN A 361 -21.28 9.72 4.28
C ASN A 361 -21.11 9.98 2.78
N PRO A 362 -22.14 10.50 2.10
CA PRO A 362 -22.07 10.75 0.66
C PRO A 362 -21.11 11.89 0.29
N LYS A 363 -20.67 12.71 1.25
CA LYS A 363 -19.74 13.84 1.02
C LYS A 363 -18.27 13.42 0.88
N LYS A 364 -17.94 12.14 1.12
CA LYS A 364 -16.57 11.65 0.98
C LYS A 364 -16.10 11.72 -0.49
N PRO A 365 -14.80 11.90 -0.75
CA PRO A 365 -14.25 11.85 -2.11
C PRO A 365 -14.55 10.52 -2.80
N VAL A 366 -14.72 10.54 -4.13
CA VAL A 366 -15.01 9.34 -4.94
C VAL A 366 -13.93 8.27 -4.76
N GLU A 367 -12.66 8.68 -4.79
CA GLU A 367 -11.52 7.78 -4.63
C GLU A 367 -11.53 7.06 -3.26
N PHE A 368 -11.83 7.80 -2.18
CA PHE A 368 -11.95 7.21 -0.85
C PHE A 368 -13.07 6.17 -0.80
N LYS A 369 -14.22 6.45 -1.43
CA LYS A 369 -15.33 5.50 -1.51
C LYS A 369 -14.96 4.24 -2.28
N GLN A 370 -14.24 4.38 -3.39
CA GLN A 370 -13.78 3.26 -4.20
C GLN A 370 -12.75 2.39 -3.48
N PHE A 371 -11.88 2.97 -2.66
CA PHE A 371 -10.87 2.22 -1.93
C PHE A 371 -11.43 1.46 -0.72
N PHE A 372 -12.37 2.07 0.01
CA PHE A 372 -12.91 1.54 1.27
C PHE A 372 -14.31 0.89 1.14
N LYS A 373 -14.80 0.67 -0.07
CA LYS A 373 -16.01 -0.15 -0.29
C LYS A 373 -15.72 -1.63 -0.02
N GLY A 374 -16.78 -2.37 0.31
CA GLY A 374 -16.74 -3.80 0.55
C GLY A 374 -15.84 -4.19 1.72
N ASN A 375 -15.23 -5.37 1.62
CA ASN A 375 -14.39 -5.93 2.68
C ASN A 375 -12.99 -5.29 2.67
N SER A 376 -12.75 -4.39 3.62
CA SER A 376 -11.47 -3.66 3.77
C SER A 376 -10.41 -4.42 4.59
N ASN A 377 -10.66 -5.67 4.99
CA ASN A 377 -9.68 -6.49 5.68
C ASN A 377 -8.46 -6.73 4.78
N ASP A 378 -7.26 -6.56 5.34
CA ASP A 378 -5.96 -6.64 4.67
C ASP A 378 -5.16 -7.89 5.08
N PHE A 379 -5.80 -8.87 5.69
CA PHE A 379 -5.24 -10.18 6.04
C PHE A 379 -5.91 -11.28 5.20
N PHE A 380 -5.22 -11.73 4.15
CA PHE A 380 -5.67 -12.85 3.32
C PHE A 380 -4.54 -13.46 2.47
N CYS A 381 -4.71 -14.73 2.11
CA CYS A 381 -3.92 -15.45 1.12
C CYS A 381 -4.82 -16.47 0.42
N LEU A 382 -4.72 -16.58 -0.91
CA LEU A 382 -5.57 -17.43 -1.74
C LEU A 382 -4.72 -18.13 -2.80
N GLY A 383 -4.69 -19.46 -2.74
CA GLY A 383 -4.18 -20.28 -3.84
C GLY A 383 -5.26 -20.49 -4.90
N ILE A 384 -4.86 -20.42 -6.17
CA ILE A 384 -5.72 -20.70 -7.33
C ILE A 384 -5.02 -21.76 -8.19
N LYS A 385 -5.71 -22.89 -8.43
CA LYS A 385 -5.33 -23.96 -9.35
C LYS A 385 -6.28 -23.93 -10.54
N PHE A 386 -5.72 -23.93 -11.74
CA PHE A 386 -6.48 -24.12 -12.97
C PHE A 386 -6.48 -25.61 -13.30
N THR A 387 -7.57 -26.12 -13.85
CA THR A 387 -7.62 -27.39 -14.59
C THR A 387 -8.10 -27.11 -16.02
N ARG A 388 -8.27 -28.14 -16.85
CA ARG A 388 -8.78 -27.93 -18.23
C ARG A 388 -10.15 -27.25 -18.27
N LYS A 389 -11.04 -27.56 -17.32
CA LYS A 389 -12.43 -27.09 -17.28
C LYS A 389 -12.84 -26.45 -15.96
N THR A 390 -12.08 -26.68 -14.90
CA THR A 390 -12.41 -26.20 -13.56
C THR A 390 -11.37 -25.19 -13.08
N LEU A 391 -11.84 -24.25 -12.25
CA LEU A 391 -10.98 -23.34 -11.51
C LEU A 391 -11.21 -23.60 -10.03
N LYS A 392 -10.16 -24.07 -9.34
CA LYS A 392 -10.20 -24.39 -7.92
C LYS A 392 -9.63 -23.23 -7.11
N LEU A 393 -10.51 -22.57 -6.34
CA LEU A 393 -10.12 -21.56 -5.36
C LEU A 393 -9.73 -22.25 -4.05
N PHE A 394 -8.85 -21.62 -3.27
CA PHE A 394 -8.34 -22.16 -1.99
C PHE A 394 -7.56 -23.47 -2.12
N SER A 395 -6.87 -23.68 -3.26
CA SER A 395 -5.91 -24.77 -3.39
C SER A 395 -4.72 -24.59 -2.43
N LYS A 396 -4.10 -25.70 -2.04
CA LYS A 396 -2.83 -25.68 -1.29
C LYS A 396 -1.77 -24.91 -2.11
N PHE A 397 -0.92 -24.14 -1.46
CA PHE A 397 -0.03 -23.20 -2.15
C PHE A 397 1.00 -23.91 -3.06
N ASP A 398 1.49 -25.07 -2.65
CA ASP A 398 2.37 -25.94 -3.44
C ASP A 398 1.70 -26.51 -4.71
N GLN A 399 0.38 -26.67 -4.69
CA GLN A 399 -0.43 -27.14 -5.82
C GLN A 399 -1.11 -26.01 -6.61
N SER A 400 -0.87 -24.76 -6.26
CA SER A 400 -1.48 -23.61 -6.93
C SER A 400 -0.65 -23.16 -8.13
N ASP A 401 -1.31 -22.67 -9.19
CA ASP A 401 -0.62 -22.03 -10.32
C ASP A 401 -0.42 -20.53 -10.06
N MET A 402 -1.36 -19.92 -9.34
CA MET A 402 -1.33 -18.50 -8.97
C MET A 402 -1.62 -18.32 -7.47
N ILE A 403 -0.99 -17.32 -6.87
CA ILE A 403 -1.24 -16.91 -5.49
C ILE A 403 -1.72 -15.45 -5.50
N VAL A 404 -2.88 -15.21 -4.87
CA VAL A 404 -3.44 -13.88 -4.64
C VAL A 404 -3.43 -13.60 -3.14
N ALA A 405 -2.69 -12.60 -2.69
CA ALA A 405 -2.50 -12.38 -1.26
C ALA A 405 -2.37 -10.90 -0.90
N SER A 406 -2.58 -10.59 0.38
CA SER A 406 -2.06 -9.35 0.95
C SER A 406 -0.61 -9.54 1.41
N PRO A 407 0.22 -8.48 1.41
CA PRO A 407 1.59 -8.58 1.91
C PRO A 407 1.66 -9.09 3.37
N LEU A 408 0.73 -8.64 4.23
CA LEU A 408 0.65 -9.09 5.62
C LEU A 408 0.26 -10.58 5.70
N GLY A 409 -0.79 -10.99 4.99
CA GLY A 409 -1.27 -12.37 4.99
C GLY A 409 -0.19 -13.33 4.48
N LEU A 410 0.51 -12.96 3.42
CA LEU A 410 1.58 -13.75 2.84
C LEU A 410 2.79 -13.87 3.79
N ARG A 411 3.23 -12.76 4.39
CA ARG A 411 4.33 -12.75 5.37
C ARG A 411 4.03 -13.70 6.54
N MET A 412 2.86 -13.56 7.16
CA MET A 412 2.49 -14.41 8.29
C MET A 412 2.36 -15.89 7.89
N THR A 413 1.88 -16.16 6.68
CA THR A 413 1.79 -17.53 6.13
C THR A 413 3.17 -18.15 5.94
N LEU A 414 4.15 -17.39 5.41
CA LEU A 414 5.52 -17.85 5.22
C LEU A 414 6.23 -18.11 6.56
N GLU A 415 6.09 -17.21 7.54
CA GLU A 415 6.67 -17.35 8.87
C GLU A 415 6.14 -18.59 9.61
N LYS A 416 4.84 -18.89 9.48
CA LYS A 416 4.20 -20.02 10.16
C LYS A 416 4.42 -21.36 9.44
N THR A 417 4.33 -21.41 8.11
CA THR A 417 4.47 -22.69 7.35
C THR A 417 5.92 -23.09 7.11
N LYS A 418 6.84 -22.12 6.99
CA LYS A 418 8.24 -22.33 6.56
C LYS A 418 8.40 -23.11 5.25
N LYS A 419 7.34 -23.20 4.44
CA LYS A 419 7.34 -23.92 3.16
C LYS A 419 7.79 -23.01 2.01
N PRO A 420 8.59 -23.49 1.05
CA PRO A 420 9.18 -22.69 -0.02
C PRO A 420 8.23 -22.44 -1.22
N PHE A 421 6.93 -22.20 -1.01
CA PHE A 421 5.93 -22.11 -2.10
C PHE A 421 6.08 -20.88 -3.04
N LEU A 422 7.03 -19.98 -2.78
CA LEU A 422 7.36 -18.81 -3.62
C LEU A 422 8.67 -18.97 -4.40
N SER A 423 9.29 -20.16 -4.39
CA SER A 423 10.61 -20.40 -5.00
C SER A 423 10.62 -20.43 -6.53
N SER A 424 9.48 -20.23 -7.21
CA SER A 424 9.39 -20.30 -8.68
C SER A 424 8.43 -19.29 -9.32
N ILE A 425 8.25 -18.15 -8.67
CA ILE A 425 7.44 -17.07 -9.19
C ILE A 425 8.16 -16.40 -10.37
N GLU A 426 7.53 -16.47 -11.54
CA GLU A 426 8.02 -15.90 -12.80
C GLU A 426 7.42 -14.50 -13.06
N ILE A 427 6.20 -14.23 -12.56
CA ILE A 427 5.52 -12.92 -12.64
C ILE A 427 5.03 -12.49 -11.26
N THR A 428 5.38 -11.28 -10.84
CA THR A 428 4.81 -10.63 -9.64
C THR A 428 4.06 -9.35 -10.00
N VAL A 429 2.82 -9.22 -9.55
CA VAL A 429 1.97 -8.04 -9.73
C VAL A 429 1.71 -7.36 -8.40
N LEU A 430 2.01 -6.07 -8.30
CA LEU A 430 1.62 -5.19 -7.20
C LEU A 430 0.53 -4.24 -7.71
N ASP A 431 -0.73 -4.55 -7.44
CA ASP A 431 -1.85 -3.71 -7.85
C ASP A 431 -2.32 -2.84 -6.67
N LYS A 432 -2.73 -1.60 -6.98
CA LYS A 432 -3.02 -0.53 -6.01
C LYS A 432 -1.87 -0.33 -5.02
N ALA A 433 -0.64 -0.21 -5.52
CA ALA A 433 0.56 -0.14 -4.68
C ALA A 433 0.56 1.06 -3.70
N GLU A 434 -0.17 2.14 -4.00
CA GLU A 434 -0.40 3.25 -3.05
C GLU A 434 -1.12 2.79 -1.78
N GLY A 435 -2.04 1.82 -1.91
CA GLY A 435 -2.72 1.20 -0.78
C GLY A 435 -1.77 0.34 0.05
N LEU A 436 -0.94 -0.47 -0.61
CA LEU A 436 0.10 -1.28 0.04
C LEU A 436 1.08 -0.39 0.81
N HIS A 437 1.45 0.76 0.23
CA HIS A 437 2.31 1.75 0.86
C HIS A 437 1.67 2.37 2.10
N MET A 438 0.38 2.73 2.04
CA MET A 438 -0.35 3.27 3.19
C MET A 438 -0.53 2.25 4.33
N GLN A 439 -0.59 0.95 4.03
CA GLN A 439 -0.70 -0.12 5.02
C GLN A 439 0.61 -0.37 5.75
N ASN A 440 1.59 -0.98 5.08
CA ASN A 440 2.95 -1.16 5.56
C ASN A 440 3.83 -1.69 4.42
N TRP A 441 4.67 -0.82 3.86
CA TRP A 441 5.56 -1.22 2.78
C TRP A 441 6.64 -2.22 3.22
N ASP A 442 6.97 -2.31 4.51
CA ASP A 442 7.95 -3.28 5.01
C ASP A 442 7.50 -4.72 4.75
N HIS A 443 6.19 -5.00 4.79
CA HIS A 443 5.68 -6.32 4.45
C HIS A 443 5.96 -6.68 2.99
N VAL A 444 5.83 -5.70 2.08
CA VAL A 444 6.19 -5.88 0.67
C VAL A 444 7.70 -6.10 0.53
N ASN A 445 8.53 -5.30 1.21
CA ASN A 445 9.98 -5.45 1.18
C ASN A 445 10.42 -6.83 1.68
N THR A 446 9.84 -7.33 2.78
CA THR A 446 10.11 -8.67 3.31
C THR A 446 9.76 -9.75 2.30
N VAL A 447 8.56 -9.72 1.71
CA VAL A 447 8.15 -10.68 0.69
C VAL A 447 9.09 -10.64 -0.51
N MET A 448 9.30 -9.46 -1.10
CA MET A 448 10.07 -9.30 -2.34
C MET A 448 11.57 -9.57 -2.16
N SER A 449 12.15 -9.26 -1.00
CA SER A 449 13.61 -9.34 -0.80
C SER A 449 14.07 -10.59 -0.07
N GLN A 450 13.22 -11.19 0.77
CA GLN A 450 13.62 -12.32 1.62
C GLN A 450 12.95 -13.64 1.24
N SER A 451 11.76 -13.59 0.62
CA SER A 451 10.92 -14.79 0.40
C SER A 451 10.73 -15.13 -1.07
N LEU A 452 10.62 -14.12 -1.93
CA LEU A 452 10.38 -14.32 -3.35
C LEU A 452 11.58 -15.01 -4.01
N ASN A 453 11.33 -16.13 -4.69
CA ASN A 453 12.33 -16.92 -5.41
C ASN A 453 13.53 -17.36 -4.58
N ALA A 454 13.42 -17.38 -3.24
CA ALA A 454 14.47 -17.89 -2.39
C ALA A 454 14.65 -19.40 -2.62
N PRO A 455 15.89 -19.92 -2.66
CA PRO A 455 16.12 -21.34 -2.84
C PRO A 455 15.49 -22.13 -1.68
N PRO A 456 14.83 -23.26 -1.96
CA PRO A 456 14.32 -24.16 -0.93
C PRO A 456 15.45 -24.59 0.01
N LYS A 457 15.21 -24.53 1.32
CA LYS A 457 16.20 -24.97 2.33
C LYS A 457 16.23 -26.49 2.49
N ASN A 458 15.06 -27.12 2.44
CA ASN A 458 14.89 -28.56 2.53
C ASN A 458 14.36 -29.06 1.19
N PHE A 459 15.20 -29.80 0.46
CA PHE A 459 14.82 -30.37 -0.83
C PHE A 459 13.89 -31.58 -0.67
N ASP A 460 13.93 -32.27 0.47
CA ASP A 460 13.07 -33.43 0.76
C ASP A 460 11.57 -33.08 0.82
N ASP A 461 11.26 -31.80 1.09
CA ASP A 461 9.89 -31.28 1.11
C ASP A 461 9.34 -31.07 -0.32
N LEU A 462 10.18 -31.17 -1.35
CA LEU A 462 9.82 -30.97 -2.75
C LEU A 462 9.76 -32.30 -3.49
N LYS A 463 8.53 -32.75 -3.79
CA LYS A 463 8.29 -33.91 -4.68
C LYS A 463 8.56 -33.52 -6.15
N ILE A 464 9.82 -33.25 -6.53
CA ILE A 464 10.17 -32.69 -7.85
C ILE A 464 11.32 -33.45 -8.51
N ASP A 465 11.21 -33.61 -9.83
CA ASP A 465 12.27 -34.14 -10.69
C ASP A 465 13.29 -33.03 -11.01
N PHE A 466 14.46 -33.06 -10.35
CA PHE A 466 15.53 -32.08 -10.54
C PHE A 466 16.03 -31.98 -11.98
N SER A 467 15.92 -33.06 -12.77
CA SER A 467 16.34 -33.06 -14.18
C SER A 467 15.50 -32.12 -15.06
N ARG A 468 14.31 -31.73 -14.58
CA ARG A 468 13.38 -30.84 -15.29
C ARG A 468 13.48 -29.38 -14.89
N ILE A 469 14.28 -29.06 -13.89
CA ILE A 469 14.41 -27.69 -13.42
C ILE A 469 15.29 -26.91 -14.41
N ARG A 470 14.84 -25.72 -14.80
CA ARG A 470 15.60 -24.84 -15.70
C ARG A 470 16.94 -24.45 -15.10
N MET A 471 17.98 -24.34 -15.93
CA MET A 471 19.34 -24.13 -15.43
C MET A 471 19.50 -22.77 -14.72
N TRP A 472 18.83 -21.74 -15.22
CA TRP A 472 18.80 -20.43 -14.55
C TRP A 472 18.07 -20.47 -13.19
N ALA A 473 17.13 -21.41 -12.96
CA ALA A 473 16.52 -21.58 -11.65
C ALA A 473 17.49 -22.24 -10.67
N ILE A 474 18.21 -23.28 -11.13
CA ILE A 474 19.25 -23.97 -10.35
C ILE A 474 20.37 -23.01 -9.92
N ASN A 475 20.77 -22.11 -10.81
CA ASN A 475 21.85 -21.15 -10.58
C ASN A 475 21.41 -19.90 -9.77
N ASP A 476 20.21 -19.87 -9.18
CA ASP A 476 19.68 -18.71 -8.44
C ASP A 476 19.61 -17.42 -9.30
N HIS A 477 19.31 -17.58 -10.60
CA HIS A 477 19.24 -16.49 -11.57
C HIS A 477 17.83 -15.94 -11.78
N TYR A 478 16.84 -16.29 -10.94
CA TYR A 478 15.46 -15.80 -11.02
C TYR A 478 15.39 -14.27 -11.16
N ARG A 479 16.18 -13.53 -10.38
CA ARG A 479 16.22 -12.06 -10.39
C ARG A 479 16.52 -11.45 -11.78
N TYR A 480 17.18 -12.18 -12.67
CA TYR A 480 17.53 -11.71 -14.02
C TYR A 480 16.45 -11.98 -15.05
N VAL A 481 15.45 -12.82 -14.73
CA VAL A 481 14.43 -13.30 -15.66
C VAL A 481 13.02 -12.94 -15.19
N SER A 482 12.74 -12.94 -13.89
CA SER A 482 11.39 -12.71 -13.34
C SER A 482 10.88 -11.31 -13.62
N GLN A 483 9.61 -11.21 -14.02
CA GLN A 483 8.93 -9.97 -14.32
C GLN A 483 8.23 -9.40 -13.08
N VAL A 484 8.39 -8.10 -12.83
CA VAL A 484 7.69 -7.37 -11.77
C VAL A 484 6.85 -6.24 -12.36
N ILE A 485 5.55 -6.23 -12.06
CA ILE A 485 4.55 -5.30 -12.57
C ILE A 485 3.95 -4.53 -11.40
N GLY A 486 4.03 -3.21 -11.43
CA GLY A 486 3.46 -2.31 -10.43
C GLY A 486 2.42 -1.39 -11.04
N PHE A 487 1.18 -1.44 -10.54
CA PHE A 487 0.14 -0.45 -10.81
C PHE A 487 -0.08 0.40 -9.58
N THR A 488 -0.02 1.72 -9.76
CA THR A 488 -0.22 2.65 -8.66
C THR A 488 -0.91 3.92 -9.11
N LYS A 489 -1.60 4.61 -8.20
CA LYS A 489 -2.09 5.97 -8.44
C LYS A 489 -0.94 6.91 -8.83
N TYR A 490 0.19 6.85 -8.14
CA TYR A 490 1.33 7.74 -8.34
C TYR A 490 2.65 7.04 -8.02
N SER A 491 3.74 7.44 -8.67
CA SER A 491 5.05 6.84 -8.37
C SER A 491 5.63 7.37 -7.06
N PHE A 492 6.27 6.45 -6.33
CA PHE A 492 7.02 6.69 -5.10
C PHE A 492 8.33 5.88 -5.13
N PRO A 493 9.37 6.31 -4.39
CA PRO A 493 10.69 5.70 -4.44
C PRO A 493 10.69 4.19 -4.18
N GLU A 494 9.86 3.73 -3.25
CA GLU A 494 9.83 2.34 -2.80
C GLU A 494 9.31 1.39 -3.90
N LEU A 495 8.31 1.81 -4.69
CA LEU A 495 7.88 1.04 -5.86
C LEU A 495 8.96 1.06 -6.94
N ASN A 496 9.58 2.21 -7.19
CA ASN A 496 10.66 2.33 -8.17
C ASN A 496 11.88 1.47 -7.81
N ASN A 497 12.13 1.29 -6.51
CA ASN A 497 13.16 0.38 -6.01
C ASN A 497 12.86 -1.05 -6.47
N VAL A 498 11.62 -1.51 -6.27
CA VAL A 498 11.18 -2.86 -6.62
C VAL A 498 11.09 -3.11 -8.13
N THR A 499 10.61 -2.14 -8.92
CA THR A 499 10.34 -2.36 -10.35
C THR A 499 11.49 -1.97 -11.28
N LEU A 500 12.37 -1.04 -10.88
CA LEU A 500 13.33 -0.37 -11.77
C LEU A 500 14.77 -0.37 -11.24
N SER A 501 14.96 0.02 -9.98
CA SER A 501 16.27 0.48 -9.50
C SER A 501 17.08 -0.57 -8.75
N ASN A 502 16.45 -1.64 -8.25
CA ASN A 502 17.11 -2.66 -7.45
C ASN A 502 17.28 -3.99 -8.21
N PRO A 503 18.45 -4.23 -8.82
CA PRO A 503 18.72 -5.48 -9.53
C PRO A 503 18.75 -6.71 -8.61
N LYS A 504 18.82 -6.54 -7.29
CA LYS A 504 18.71 -7.66 -6.34
C LYS A 504 17.30 -8.24 -6.26
N ILE A 505 16.28 -7.44 -6.56
CA ILE A 505 14.87 -7.90 -6.56
C ILE A 505 14.51 -8.38 -7.97
N SER A 506 14.63 -7.52 -8.98
CA SER A 506 14.44 -7.89 -10.38
C SER A 506 15.26 -6.96 -11.27
N ALA A 507 16.26 -7.53 -11.94
CA ALA A 507 17.01 -6.88 -13.00
C ALA A 507 16.34 -7.07 -14.36
N ASN A 508 15.69 -8.22 -14.58
CA ASN A 508 14.99 -8.55 -15.82
C ASN A 508 15.78 -8.14 -17.09
N LEU A 509 16.91 -8.80 -17.32
CA LEU A 509 17.95 -8.34 -18.27
C LEU A 509 17.45 -8.27 -19.72
N LEU A 510 16.63 -9.24 -20.13
CA LEU A 510 16.09 -9.33 -21.49
C LEU A 510 14.93 -8.35 -21.73
N GLY A 511 14.02 -8.22 -20.76
CA GLY A 511 12.83 -7.39 -20.90
C GLY A 511 13.06 -5.91 -20.56
N GLY A 512 13.97 -5.62 -19.63
CA GLY A 512 14.16 -4.28 -19.08
C GLY A 512 12.96 -3.82 -18.25
N THR A 513 12.74 -2.50 -18.20
CA THR A 513 11.66 -1.88 -17.42
C THR A 513 10.98 -0.76 -18.19
N ALA A 514 9.67 -0.84 -18.37
CA ALA A 514 8.83 0.22 -18.92
C ALA A 514 8.14 1.01 -17.81
N VAL A 515 8.39 2.32 -17.75
CA VAL A 515 7.71 3.25 -16.85
C VAL A 515 6.71 4.08 -17.63
N PHE A 516 5.43 3.98 -17.25
CA PHE A 516 4.34 4.77 -17.81
C PHE A 516 3.94 5.86 -16.81
N LYS A 517 4.17 7.12 -17.18
CA LYS A 517 3.79 8.28 -16.37
C LYS A 517 3.06 9.33 -17.19
N THR A 518 2.25 10.14 -16.53
CA THR A 518 1.64 11.33 -17.15
C THR A 518 2.57 12.52 -17.06
N ILE A 519 2.43 13.44 -18.01
CA ILE A 519 3.07 14.76 -17.93
C ILE A 519 2.15 15.66 -17.10
N CYS A 520 2.55 15.99 -15.87
CA CYS A 520 1.85 16.99 -15.06
C CYS A 520 2.18 18.40 -15.58
N GLY A 521 1.36 18.88 -16.52
CA GLY A 521 1.40 20.27 -16.94
C GLY A 521 1.03 21.23 -15.80
N ASP A 522 1.49 22.49 -15.88
CA ASP A 522 1.28 23.47 -14.79
C ASP A 522 -0.22 23.68 -14.48
N ASN A 523 -1.07 23.64 -15.52
CA ASN A 523 -2.53 23.78 -15.38
C ASN A 523 -3.23 22.51 -14.86
N ASP A 524 -2.59 21.35 -14.97
CA ASP A 524 -3.14 20.05 -14.54
C ASP A 524 -2.69 19.70 -13.10
N SER A 525 -1.89 20.58 -12.46
CA SER A 525 -1.39 20.39 -11.10
C SER A 525 -2.48 20.57 -10.02
N GLU A 526 -2.32 19.92 -8.87
CA GLU A 526 -3.30 20.07 -7.76
C GLU A 526 -3.43 21.51 -7.28
N LEU A 527 -2.33 22.25 -7.27
CA LEU A 527 -2.32 23.67 -6.92
C LEU A 527 -3.17 24.49 -7.90
N ALA A 528 -3.01 24.27 -9.21
CA ALA A 528 -3.79 24.95 -10.23
C ALA A 528 -5.28 24.59 -10.16
N ASN A 529 -5.58 23.30 -9.95
CA ASN A 529 -6.94 22.81 -9.77
C ASN A 529 -7.62 23.45 -8.55
N LEU A 530 -6.93 23.49 -7.41
CA LEU A 530 -7.43 24.15 -6.20
C LEU A 530 -7.69 25.64 -6.45
N LYS A 531 -6.73 26.35 -7.05
CA LYS A 531 -6.87 27.77 -7.39
C LYS A 531 -8.07 28.03 -8.29
N TYR A 532 -8.25 27.21 -9.33
CA TYR A 532 -9.39 27.31 -10.23
C TYR A 532 -10.71 27.10 -9.48
N GLN A 533 -10.80 26.08 -8.62
CA GLN A 533 -12.00 25.81 -7.81
C GLN A 533 -12.33 26.96 -6.86
N LEU A 534 -11.35 27.49 -6.12
CA LEU A 534 -11.54 28.60 -5.19
C LEU A 534 -11.95 29.90 -5.90
N THR A 535 -11.38 30.16 -7.08
CA THR A 535 -11.74 31.32 -7.92
C THR A 535 -13.17 31.19 -8.44
N LYS A 536 -13.55 29.99 -8.92
CA LYS A 536 -14.91 29.70 -9.38
C LYS A 536 -15.96 29.85 -8.28
N MET A 537 -15.62 29.48 -7.05
CA MET A 537 -16.46 29.68 -5.87
C MET A 537 -16.44 31.12 -5.33
N ARG A 538 -15.68 32.04 -5.94
CA ARG A 538 -15.49 33.44 -5.50
C ARG A 538 -14.93 33.58 -4.07
N ILE A 539 -14.21 32.56 -3.61
CA ILE A 539 -13.57 32.55 -2.29
C ILE A 539 -12.26 33.34 -2.33
N ILE A 540 -11.53 33.22 -3.44
CA ILE A 540 -10.33 34.01 -3.73
C ILE A 540 -10.60 34.93 -4.93
N ASN A 541 -9.93 36.07 -4.94
CA ASN A 541 -9.99 37.06 -6.02
C ASN A 541 -8.65 37.84 -6.09
N SER A 542 -8.62 38.99 -6.77
CA SER A 542 -7.41 39.80 -6.88
C SER A 542 -6.89 40.32 -5.53
N GLN A 543 -7.78 40.52 -4.54
CA GLN A 543 -7.52 41.09 -3.22
C GLN A 543 -7.44 40.03 -2.10
N THR A 544 -8.18 38.93 -2.21
CA THR A 544 -8.21 37.84 -1.22
C THR A 544 -7.53 36.60 -1.78
N ARG A 545 -6.41 36.18 -1.20
CA ARG A 545 -5.60 35.05 -1.68
C ARG A 545 -5.19 34.16 -0.51
N LEU A 546 -5.09 32.86 -0.76
CA LEU A 546 -4.52 31.92 0.20
C LEU A 546 -3.05 31.71 -0.16
N LYS A 547 -2.15 32.47 0.50
CA LYS A 547 -0.71 32.42 0.22
C LYS A 547 -0.12 31.10 0.67
N GLN A 548 0.55 30.40 -0.25
CA GLN A 548 1.14 29.09 -0.03
C GLN A 548 2.66 29.18 -0.21
N VAL A 549 3.40 29.02 0.89
CA VAL A 549 4.87 29.19 0.88
C VAL A 549 5.55 27.83 0.96
N PHE A 550 6.32 27.48 -0.06
CA PHE A 550 7.17 26.30 -0.09
C PHE A 550 8.58 26.69 0.35
N MET A 551 9.09 26.02 1.39
CA MET A 551 10.39 26.28 2.00
C MET A 551 11.31 25.08 1.79
N ARG A 552 12.37 25.29 1.01
CA ARG A 552 13.39 24.28 0.77
C ARG A 552 14.38 24.25 1.94
N PHE A 553 14.77 23.06 2.35
CA PHE A 553 15.96 22.85 3.16
C PHE A 553 16.95 21.95 2.40
N GLU A 554 18.23 22.08 2.74
CA GLU A 554 19.30 21.30 2.12
C GLU A 554 19.54 20.01 2.91
N ALA A 555 19.68 18.91 2.16
CA ALA A 555 20.04 17.59 2.65
C ALA A 555 20.99 16.96 1.61
N ASP A 556 22.11 16.43 2.08
CA ASP A 556 23.20 15.98 1.22
C ASP A 556 23.01 14.52 0.78
N SER A 557 22.24 13.75 1.54
CA SER A 557 21.96 12.34 1.29
C SER A 557 20.53 11.95 1.72
N LEU A 558 20.12 10.72 1.39
CA LEU A 558 18.85 10.18 1.87
C LEU A 558 18.89 9.83 3.37
N LEU A 559 20.08 9.61 3.94
CA LEU A 559 20.24 9.18 5.33
C LEU A 559 20.16 10.34 6.32
N ASP A 560 20.71 11.50 5.97
CA ASP A 560 20.69 12.70 6.82
C ASP A 560 19.43 13.55 6.64
N GLU A 561 18.66 13.34 5.57
CA GLU A 561 17.46 14.13 5.26
C GLU A 561 16.46 14.26 6.42
N PRO A 562 16.10 13.17 7.16
CA PRO A 562 15.17 13.28 8.28
C PRO A 562 15.70 14.14 9.43
N ASP A 563 17.02 14.10 9.68
CA ASP A 563 17.67 14.91 10.71
C ASP A 563 17.73 16.39 10.31
N LYS A 564 18.06 16.66 9.05
CA LYS A 564 18.07 18.03 8.50
C LYS A 564 16.66 18.62 8.51
N ARG A 565 15.64 17.85 8.13
CA ARG A 565 14.23 18.25 8.18
C ARG A 565 13.81 18.61 9.60
N PHE A 566 14.15 17.77 10.57
CA PHE A 566 13.84 18.01 11.97
C PHE A 566 14.56 19.25 12.52
N ALA A 567 15.83 19.43 12.18
CA ALA A 567 16.59 20.63 12.56
C ALA A 567 16.00 21.90 11.95
N PHE A 568 15.59 21.87 10.68
CA PHE A 568 14.93 22.99 10.01
C PHE A 568 13.58 23.31 10.67
N PHE A 569 12.79 22.30 11.03
CA PHE A 569 11.55 22.50 11.78
C PHE A 569 11.80 23.19 13.13
N LYS A 570 12.76 22.69 13.91
CA LYS A 570 13.10 23.21 15.24
C LYS A 570 13.59 24.66 15.18
N ASN A 571 14.49 24.97 14.24
CA ASN A 571 15.21 26.24 14.22
C ASN A 571 14.51 27.34 13.41
N VAL A 572 13.73 26.97 12.39
CA VAL A 572 13.11 27.93 11.46
C VAL A 572 11.60 27.94 11.62
N LEU A 573 10.95 26.79 11.46
CA LEU A 573 9.50 26.75 11.33
C LEU A 573 8.75 26.89 12.66
N LEU A 574 9.22 26.23 13.71
CA LEU A 574 8.57 26.29 15.02
C LEU A 574 8.57 27.72 15.61
N PRO A 575 9.68 28.48 15.59
CA PRO A 575 9.67 29.88 15.99
C PRO A 575 8.69 30.71 15.15
N GLN A 576 8.60 30.45 13.84
CA GLN A 576 7.63 31.14 12.97
C GLN A 576 6.17 30.78 13.31
N ILE A 577 5.89 29.56 13.76
CA ILE A 577 4.55 29.16 14.23
C ILE A 577 4.22 29.84 15.56
N GLN A 578 5.18 29.97 16.46
CA GLN A 578 4.99 30.58 17.79
C GLN A 578 4.85 32.10 17.73
N HIS A 579 5.63 32.77 16.88
CA HIS A 579 5.71 34.24 16.79
C HIS A 579 4.97 34.83 15.57
N LYS A 580 4.05 34.06 14.95
CA LYS A 580 3.27 34.56 13.81
C LYS A 580 2.36 35.71 14.21
N VAL A 581 2.22 36.67 13.29
CA VAL A 581 1.30 37.81 13.39
C VAL A 581 -0.16 37.42 13.07
N SER A 582 -0.37 36.20 12.56
CA SER A 582 -1.70 35.70 12.20
C SER A 582 -2.49 35.19 13.42
N TYR A 583 -3.41 34.23 13.22
CA TYR A 583 -4.23 33.68 14.28
C TYR A 583 -3.42 32.83 15.26
N GLU A 584 -3.52 33.11 16.57
CA GLU A 584 -2.81 32.35 17.61
C GLU A 584 -3.22 30.86 17.68
N SER A 585 -4.49 30.55 17.44
CA SER A 585 -5.04 29.19 17.49
C SER A 585 -5.43 28.66 16.11
N GLY A 586 -5.67 27.35 16.02
CA GLY A 586 -6.10 26.71 14.77
C GLY A 586 -4.97 26.39 13.80
N THR A 587 -3.77 26.06 14.31
CA THR A 587 -2.65 25.60 13.47
C THR A 587 -2.69 24.08 13.34
N LEU A 588 -2.76 23.57 12.12
CA LEU A 588 -2.63 22.14 11.85
C LEU A 588 -1.24 21.86 11.29
N ILE A 589 -0.48 20.96 11.91
CA ILE A 589 0.79 20.45 11.40
C ILE A 589 0.54 19.06 10.83
N TYR A 590 0.74 18.92 9.52
CA TYR A 590 0.51 17.71 8.76
C TYR A 590 1.82 16.91 8.61
N PHE A 591 1.76 15.61 8.87
CA PHE A 591 2.90 14.70 8.78
C PHE A 591 2.65 13.59 7.76
N ALA A 592 3.49 13.53 6.73
CA ALA A 592 3.51 12.43 5.76
C ALA A 592 4.12 11.14 6.34
N SER A 593 5.12 11.27 7.22
CA SER A 593 5.81 10.16 7.89
C SER A 593 5.38 10.04 9.34
N TYR A 594 5.02 8.82 9.77
CA TYR A 594 4.68 8.54 11.16
C TYR A 594 5.90 8.65 12.10
N ILE A 595 7.09 8.31 11.60
CA ILE A 595 8.34 8.39 12.38
C ILE A 595 8.66 9.85 12.71
N ASP A 596 8.52 10.74 11.71
CA ASP A 596 8.69 12.19 11.90
C ASP A 596 7.65 12.75 12.89
N TYR A 597 6.41 12.29 12.80
CA TYR A 597 5.35 12.65 13.73
C TYR A 597 5.71 12.29 15.18
N ILE A 598 6.19 11.07 15.44
CA ILE A 598 6.61 10.64 16.79
C ILE A 598 7.74 11.55 17.29
N ARG A 599 8.75 11.79 16.44
CA ARG A 599 9.91 12.61 16.79
C ARG A 599 9.51 14.03 17.19
N VAL A 600 8.67 14.68 16.37
CA VAL A 600 8.18 16.04 16.66
C VAL A 600 7.25 16.07 17.85
N LYS A 601 6.34 15.09 17.98
CA LYS A 601 5.47 14.99 19.15
C LYS A 601 6.28 14.91 20.44
N HIS A 602 7.26 14.01 20.50
CA HIS A 602 8.13 13.86 21.67
C HIS A 602 8.89 15.15 21.99
N TYR A 603 9.46 15.80 20.98
CA TYR A 603 10.15 17.08 21.14
C TYR A 603 9.21 18.16 21.70
N LEU A 604 7.99 18.28 21.17
CA LEU A 604 7.02 19.26 21.66
C LEU A 604 6.58 18.97 23.11
N GLU A 605 6.43 17.69 23.50
CA GLU A 605 6.06 17.29 24.86
C GLU A 605 7.17 17.54 25.90
N LYS A 606 8.44 17.36 25.51
CA LYS A 606 9.57 17.33 26.45
C LYS A 606 10.41 18.61 26.47
N GLU A 607 10.64 19.22 25.32
CA GLU A 607 11.60 20.33 25.16
C GLU A 607 10.91 21.69 24.97
N THR A 608 9.58 21.72 24.83
CA THR A 608 8.84 22.96 24.58
C THR A 608 7.66 23.15 25.52
N SER A 609 7.23 24.40 25.71
CA SER A 609 6.00 24.75 26.44
C SER A 609 4.81 24.99 25.50
N VAL A 610 4.86 24.43 24.29
CA VAL A 610 3.84 24.68 23.26
C VAL A 610 2.59 23.84 23.57
N ALA A 611 1.45 24.51 23.66
CA ALA A 611 0.17 23.84 23.80
C ALA A 611 -0.29 23.21 22.47
N PHE A 612 -0.40 21.89 22.46
CA PHE A 612 -0.87 21.15 21.29
C PHE A 612 -1.73 19.94 21.67
N VAL A 613 -2.54 19.51 20.71
CA VAL A 613 -3.22 18.21 20.72
C VAL A 613 -2.71 17.38 19.56
N ALA A 614 -2.70 16.06 19.70
CA ALA A 614 -2.27 15.15 18.65
C ALA A 614 -3.38 14.16 18.30
N ILE A 615 -3.49 13.84 17.02
CA ILE A 615 -4.37 12.80 16.50
C ILE A 615 -3.64 12.02 15.42
N ASP A 616 -3.59 10.70 15.58
CA ASP A 616 -2.97 9.76 14.66
C ASP A 616 -3.87 8.54 14.44
N GLU A 617 -3.46 7.64 13.55
CA GLU A 617 -4.18 6.43 13.17
C GLU A 617 -4.34 5.40 14.30
N TYR A 618 -3.46 5.44 15.31
CA TYR A 618 -3.48 4.54 16.46
C TYR A 618 -4.26 5.13 17.66
N SER A 619 -4.67 6.39 17.57
CA SER A 619 -5.43 7.08 18.60
C SER A 619 -6.84 6.50 18.74
N SER A 620 -7.29 6.27 19.98
CA SER A 620 -8.63 5.76 20.26
C SER A 620 -9.72 6.73 19.79
N GLN A 621 -10.91 6.21 19.45
CA GLN A 621 -12.01 7.02 18.93
C GLN A 621 -12.48 8.10 19.92
N SER A 622 -12.36 7.85 21.23
CA SER A 622 -12.65 8.80 22.29
C SER A 622 -11.65 9.96 22.29
N LEU A 623 -10.35 9.67 22.19
CA LEU A 623 -9.28 10.66 22.11
C LEU A 623 -9.41 11.50 20.83
N LEU A 624 -9.61 10.86 19.68
CA LEU A 624 -9.85 11.52 18.39
C LEU A 624 -11.02 12.50 18.48
N THR A 625 -12.12 12.11 19.11
CA THR A 625 -13.31 12.96 19.25
C THR A 625 -13.07 14.12 20.19
N ARG A 626 -12.43 13.86 21.35
CA ARG A 626 -12.08 14.89 22.33
C ARG A 626 -11.15 15.95 21.72
N ASN A 627 -10.01 15.53 21.17
CA ASN A 627 -8.98 16.45 20.69
C ASN A 627 -9.48 17.31 19.51
N ARG A 628 -10.27 16.74 18.59
CA ARG A 628 -10.94 17.52 17.54
C ARG A 628 -11.90 18.57 18.08
N ALA A 629 -12.67 18.23 19.12
CA ALA A 629 -13.60 19.19 19.74
C ALA A 629 -12.87 20.32 20.48
N LEU A 630 -11.76 20.02 21.17
CA LEU A 630 -10.93 21.03 21.84
C LEU A 630 -10.29 21.99 20.83
N PHE A 631 -9.74 21.45 19.75
CA PHE A 631 -9.13 22.24 18.66
C PHE A 631 -10.16 23.12 17.95
N MET A 632 -11.35 22.59 17.64
CA MET A 632 -12.43 23.36 17.03
C MET A 632 -12.86 24.57 17.88
N LYS A 633 -12.84 24.43 19.21
CA LYS A 633 -13.16 25.50 20.15
C LYS A 633 -12.03 26.52 20.34
N GLY A 634 -10.84 26.26 19.79
CA GLY A 634 -9.67 27.11 19.96
C GLY A 634 -9.22 27.21 21.42
N GLN A 635 -9.35 26.14 22.21
CA GLN A 635 -8.91 26.16 23.61
C GLN A 635 -7.40 26.43 23.73
N SER A 636 -6.99 27.03 24.86
CA SER A 636 -5.59 27.37 25.15
C SER A 636 -4.64 26.18 24.97
N ASP A 637 -5.11 24.99 25.33
CA ASP A 637 -4.32 23.76 25.35
C ASP A 637 -4.29 23.07 23.98
N ALA A 638 -5.06 23.58 23.01
CA ALA A 638 -5.25 23.01 21.67
C ALA A 638 -5.02 24.06 20.58
N LYS A 639 -4.01 24.94 20.75
CA LYS A 639 -3.63 25.94 19.72
C LYS A 639 -3.10 25.27 18.44
N ILE A 640 -2.37 24.16 18.61
CA ILE A 640 -1.79 23.36 17.52
C ILE A 640 -2.40 21.96 17.51
N MET A 641 -2.64 21.41 16.32
CA MET A 641 -3.00 20.01 16.11
C MET A 641 -1.94 19.31 15.27
N LEU A 642 -1.37 18.22 15.78
CA LEU A 642 -0.56 17.30 14.98
C LEU A 642 -1.49 16.28 14.29
N TYR A 643 -1.32 16.11 12.98
CA TYR A 643 -2.20 15.29 12.15
C TYR A 643 -1.41 14.44 11.15
N THR A 644 -1.63 13.13 11.12
CA THR A 644 -0.91 12.20 10.24
C THR A 644 -1.63 11.94 8.91
N GLU A 645 -0.84 11.70 7.86
CA GLU A 645 -1.31 11.31 6.53
C GLU A 645 -2.11 10.00 6.58
N ARG A 646 -1.63 8.99 7.32
CA ARG A 646 -2.33 7.71 7.51
C ARG A 646 -3.71 7.88 8.12
N LEU A 647 -3.87 8.70 9.16
CA LEU A 647 -5.18 8.98 9.73
C LEU A 647 -6.11 9.65 8.69
N HIS A 648 -5.56 10.54 7.87
CA HIS A 648 -6.30 11.18 6.78
C HIS A 648 -6.74 10.18 5.72
N PHE A 649 -5.86 9.25 5.33
CA PHE A 649 -6.14 8.17 4.39
C PHE A 649 -7.30 7.27 4.88
N TYR A 650 -7.25 6.77 6.12
CA TYR A 650 -8.24 5.81 6.64
C TYR A 650 -9.57 6.42 7.09
N LYS A 651 -9.57 7.68 7.57
CA LYS A 651 -10.78 8.28 8.17
C LYS A 651 -11.32 9.47 7.41
N ARG A 652 -10.51 10.19 6.62
CA ARG A 652 -10.89 11.43 5.91
C ARG A 652 -11.68 12.40 6.78
N TYR A 653 -11.22 12.67 8.00
CA TYR A 653 -11.97 13.55 8.90
C TYR A 653 -12.04 14.98 8.36
N ASP A 654 -13.19 15.63 8.51
CA ASP A 654 -13.35 17.07 8.32
C ASP A 654 -12.88 17.78 9.59
N ILE A 655 -11.65 18.30 9.56
CA ILE A 655 -11.04 18.97 10.72
C ILE A 655 -11.51 20.43 10.75
N LYS A 656 -12.31 20.76 11.76
CA LYS A 656 -12.87 22.10 11.97
C LYS A 656 -11.96 22.96 12.83
N GLY A 657 -12.01 24.27 12.65
CA GLY A 657 -11.21 25.23 13.42
C GLY A 657 -9.82 25.50 12.84
N VAL A 658 -9.47 24.90 11.69
CA VAL A 658 -8.19 25.16 11.02
C VAL A 658 -8.17 26.58 10.45
N ARG A 659 -7.11 27.33 10.75
CA ARG A 659 -6.82 28.66 10.22
C ARG A 659 -5.46 28.71 9.54
N ASN A 660 -4.51 27.91 10.03
CA ASN A 660 -3.15 27.81 9.49
C ASN A 660 -2.81 26.35 9.24
N VAL A 661 -2.05 26.06 8.19
CA VAL A 661 -1.59 24.71 7.84
C VAL A 661 -0.09 24.72 7.62
N VAL A 662 0.58 23.76 8.21
CA VAL A 662 2.01 23.53 8.04
C VAL A 662 2.22 22.09 7.62
N PHE A 663 2.67 21.86 6.39
CA PHE A 663 3.10 20.55 5.93
C PHE A 663 4.54 20.34 6.39
N TYR A 664 4.73 19.49 7.40
CA TYR A 664 6.05 19.07 7.84
C TYR A 664 6.77 18.26 6.74
N GLY A 665 6.01 17.48 5.99
CA GLY A 665 6.45 16.86 4.75
C GLY A 665 5.35 16.97 3.71
N ILE A 666 5.74 16.96 2.44
CA ILE A 666 4.80 16.97 1.32
C ILE A 666 3.95 15.70 1.34
N PRO A 667 2.61 15.80 1.20
CA PRO A 667 1.74 14.64 1.13
C PRO A 667 2.15 13.66 0.03
N THR A 668 2.00 12.37 0.30
CA THR A 668 2.36 11.32 -0.65
C THR A 668 1.31 11.23 -1.76
N ASP A 669 0.02 11.33 -1.40
CA ASP A 669 -1.06 11.55 -2.37
C ASP A 669 -1.28 13.07 -2.60
N PRO A 670 -1.16 13.54 -3.85
CA PRO A 670 -1.28 14.97 -4.14
C PRO A 670 -2.66 15.54 -3.81
N SER A 671 -3.75 14.74 -3.84
CA SER A 671 -5.09 15.24 -3.49
C SER A 671 -5.20 15.63 -2.01
N PHE A 672 -4.32 15.11 -1.14
CA PHE A 672 -4.41 15.40 0.29
C PHE A 672 -3.94 16.82 0.59
N TYR A 673 -3.07 17.37 -0.26
CA TYR A 673 -2.67 18.76 -0.17
C TYR A 673 -3.88 19.68 -0.32
N SER A 674 -4.70 19.47 -1.36
CA SER A 674 -5.90 20.29 -1.60
C SER A 674 -7.01 20.01 -0.57
N GLU A 675 -7.18 18.75 -0.13
CA GLU A 675 -8.14 18.39 0.94
C GLU A 675 -7.79 19.05 2.29
N VAL A 676 -6.53 19.09 2.68
CA VAL A 676 -6.10 19.72 3.94
C VAL A 676 -6.27 21.25 3.87
N LEU A 677 -5.95 21.88 2.75
CA LEU A 677 -6.18 23.33 2.56
C LEU A 677 -7.66 23.68 2.56
N LYS A 678 -8.51 22.76 2.11
CA LYS A 678 -9.96 22.92 2.17
C LYS A 678 -10.47 23.07 3.61
N PHE A 679 -9.78 22.56 4.63
CA PHE A 679 -10.18 22.80 6.02
C PHE A 679 -10.19 24.31 6.39
N ILE A 680 -9.23 25.09 5.89
CA ILE A 680 -9.20 26.55 6.07
C ILE A 680 -10.40 27.18 5.36
N VAL A 681 -10.64 26.76 4.11
CA VAL A 681 -11.70 27.28 3.25
C VAL A 681 -13.08 27.00 3.83
N ASP A 682 -13.35 25.77 4.25
CA ASP A 682 -14.61 25.38 4.87
C ASP A 682 -14.82 26.07 6.21
N ASN A 683 -13.74 26.37 6.94
CA ASN A 683 -13.82 27.19 8.15
C ASN A 683 -14.18 28.65 7.85
N LYS A 684 -13.60 29.25 6.80
CA LYS A 684 -13.97 30.59 6.34
C LYS A 684 -15.46 30.66 6.00
N ILE A 685 -15.93 29.76 5.15
CA ILE A 685 -17.34 29.71 4.74
C ILE A 685 -18.26 29.60 5.96
N ARG A 686 -17.88 28.76 6.94
CA ARG A 686 -18.66 28.57 8.17
C ARG A 686 -18.77 29.86 8.99
N LEU A 687 -17.67 30.60 9.15
CA LEU A 687 -17.63 31.85 9.90
C LEU A 687 -18.38 32.97 9.17
N ASP A 688 -18.20 33.10 7.84
CA ASP A 688 -18.90 34.09 7.02
C ASP A 688 -20.43 33.86 7.03
N MET A 689 -20.88 32.60 7.05
CA MET A 689 -22.29 32.26 7.22
C MET A 689 -22.83 32.55 8.64
N ALA A 690 -22.00 32.40 9.66
CA ALA A 690 -22.38 32.66 11.05
C ALA A 690 -22.49 34.18 11.33
N SER A 691 -21.57 34.98 10.79
CA SER A 691 -21.60 36.44 10.88
C SER A 691 -22.78 37.04 10.12
N SER A 692 -23.18 36.44 9.01
CA SER A 692 -24.40 36.84 8.28
C SER A 692 -25.70 36.57 9.05
N LYS A 693 -25.70 35.62 10.01
CA LYS A 693 -26.89 35.23 10.80
C LYS A 693 -26.94 35.85 12.20
N SER A 694 -25.83 36.38 12.68
CA SER A 694 -25.71 36.94 14.03
C SER A 694 -24.96 38.27 13.96
N GLU A 695 -25.60 39.36 14.41
CA GLU A 695 -24.99 40.70 14.46
C GLU A 695 -23.76 40.80 15.38
N TYR A 696 -23.42 39.72 16.10
CA TYR A 696 -22.41 39.69 17.18
C TYR A 696 -21.43 38.51 17.12
N SER A 697 -21.01 38.04 15.94
CA SER A 697 -19.80 37.19 15.84
C SER A 697 -18.65 37.97 15.21
N GLY A 698 -17.72 38.43 16.05
CA GLY A 698 -16.53 39.20 15.65
C GLY A 698 -15.36 38.34 15.12
N ASP A 699 -15.52 37.03 15.00
CA ASP A 699 -14.45 36.12 14.57
C ASP A 699 -14.51 35.93 13.04
N VAL A 700 -13.96 36.91 12.31
CA VAL A 700 -13.85 36.89 10.84
C VAL A 700 -12.52 36.25 10.44
N LEU A 701 -12.57 35.30 9.50
CA LEU A 701 -11.38 34.67 8.92
C LEU A 701 -11.00 35.34 7.59
N ASP A 702 -9.97 36.17 7.64
CA ASP A 702 -9.26 36.67 6.46
C ASP A 702 -8.21 35.65 5.98
N LEU A 703 -8.33 35.23 4.71
CA LEU A 703 -7.41 34.27 4.07
C LEU A 703 -6.02 34.85 3.84
N ASN A 704 -5.90 36.17 3.67
CA ASN A 704 -4.61 36.83 3.47
C ASN A 704 -3.70 36.73 4.70
N LEU A 705 -4.30 36.55 5.89
CA LEU A 705 -3.60 36.36 7.15
C LEU A 705 -3.30 34.89 7.44
N CYS A 706 -3.91 33.94 6.74
CA CYS A 706 -3.68 32.52 6.96
C CYS A 706 -2.24 32.14 6.58
N MET A 707 -1.57 31.40 7.45
CA MET A 707 -0.24 30.85 7.21
C MET A 707 -0.38 29.46 6.61
N VAL A 708 0.01 29.30 5.35
CA VAL A 708 0.20 27.99 4.71
C VAL A 708 1.67 27.83 4.34
N ARG A 709 2.32 26.83 4.94
CA ARG A 709 3.74 26.53 4.65
C ARG A 709 3.96 25.05 4.40
N ALA A 710 4.87 24.74 3.50
CA ALA A 710 5.27 23.37 3.20
C ALA A 710 6.80 23.25 3.19
N MET A 711 7.34 22.37 4.02
CA MET A 711 8.76 22.03 3.99
C MET A 711 9.01 20.95 2.93
N PHE A 712 10.13 21.05 2.24
CA PHE A 712 10.57 20.02 1.31
C PHE A 712 12.09 20.04 1.13
N SER A 713 12.66 18.91 0.74
CA SER A 713 14.04 18.82 0.24
C SER A 713 14.06 18.59 -1.27
N LYS A 714 15.25 18.66 -1.87
CA LYS A 714 15.42 18.33 -3.30
C LYS A 714 15.00 16.89 -3.63
N LEU A 715 15.02 16.00 -2.64
CA LEU A 715 14.64 14.59 -2.77
C LEU A 715 13.11 14.40 -2.89
N ASP A 716 12.32 15.38 -2.46
CA ASP A 716 10.84 15.37 -2.57
C ASP A 716 10.31 15.75 -3.96
N MET A 717 11.19 15.91 -4.96
CA MET A 717 10.83 16.38 -6.31
C MET A 717 9.68 15.55 -6.94
N MET A 718 9.64 14.24 -6.71
CA MET A 718 8.57 13.37 -7.21
C MET A 718 7.20 13.68 -6.59
N LYS A 719 7.15 14.10 -5.31
CA LYS A 719 5.91 14.51 -4.64
C LYS A 719 5.52 15.92 -5.09
N LEU A 720 6.49 16.83 -5.19
CA LEU A 720 6.28 18.21 -5.63
C LEU A 720 5.75 18.33 -7.06
N GLU A 721 6.29 17.54 -8.01
CA GLU A 721 5.86 17.55 -9.42
C GLU A 721 4.33 17.47 -9.58
N ARG A 722 3.67 16.66 -8.74
CA ARG A 722 2.23 16.43 -8.79
C ARG A 722 1.42 17.56 -8.17
N ILE A 723 2.00 18.30 -7.23
CA ILE A 723 1.34 19.41 -6.54
C ILE A 723 1.47 20.70 -7.34
N VAL A 724 2.69 21.04 -7.79
CA VAL A 724 2.98 22.35 -8.41
C VAL A 724 3.17 22.28 -9.94
N GLY A 725 3.22 21.09 -10.54
CA GLY A 725 3.51 20.86 -11.96
C GLY A 725 5.01 20.68 -12.22
N SER A 726 5.36 20.03 -13.34
CA SER A 726 6.75 19.66 -13.66
C SER A 726 7.68 20.86 -13.87
N LYS A 727 7.18 22.01 -14.34
CA LYS A 727 8.01 23.21 -14.54
C LYS A 727 8.34 23.87 -13.20
N ASN A 728 7.31 24.08 -12.37
CA ASN A 728 7.49 24.72 -11.06
C ASN A 728 8.28 23.82 -10.11
N SER A 729 8.09 22.50 -10.13
CA SER A 729 8.86 21.59 -9.28
C SER A 729 10.36 21.66 -9.58
N ARG A 730 10.73 21.80 -10.86
CA ARG A 730 12.13 22.03 -11.27
C ARG A 730 12.68 23.34 -10.71
N VAL A 731 11.89 24.42 -10.76
CA VAL A 731 12.29 25.72 -10.19
C VAL A 731 12.44 25.64 -8.68
N LEU A 732 11.52 24.97 -7.97
CA LEU A 732 11.59 24.77 -6.52
C LEU A 732 12.79 23.91 -6.11
N ALA A 733 13.06 22.83 -6.84
CA ALA A 733 14.13 21.91 -6.49
C ALA A 733 15.51 22.46 -6.85
N LEU A 734 15.67 23.07 -8.03
CA LEU A 734 16.97 23.46 -8.59
C LEU A 734 17.23 24.97 -8.60
N GLY A 735 16.25 25.80 -8.27
CA GLY A 735 16.42 27.25 -8.23
C GLY A 735 17.23 27.73 -7.04
N ASP A 736 17.65 29.00 -7.09
CA ASP A 736 18.42 29.63 -6.01
C ASP A 736 17.55 30.05 -4.82
N ASN A 737 16.25 30.26 -5.05
CA ASN A 737 15.32 30.69 -4.01
C ASN A 737 14.96 29.54 -3.05
N GLU A 738 15.30 29.68 -1.78
CA GLU A 738 14.93 28.75 -0.71
C GLU A 738 13.44 28.87 -0.32
N MET A 739 12.81 30.02 -0.56
CA MET A 739 11.39 30.23 -0.30
C MET A 739 10.68 30.70 -1.56
N ASN A 740 9.57 30.03 -1.89
CA ASN A 740 8.75 30.36 -3.06
C ASN A 740 7.29 30.46 -2.64
N GLU A 741 6.63 31.55 -3.04
CA GLU A 741 5.22 31.81 -2.72
C GLU A 741 4.35 31.55 -3.96
N PHE A 742 3.28 30.80 -3.76
CA PHE A 742 2.20 30.63 -4.72
C PHE A 742 0.90 31.25 -4.18
N GLN A 743 0.09 31.74 -5.13
CA GLN A 743 -1.17 32.46 -4.85
C GLN A 743 -2.40 31.68 -5.25
#